data_AF-A0A9P1GF79-F1
#
_entry.id   AF-A0A9P1GF79-F1
#
_cell.length_a   1.000
_cell.length_b   1.000
_cell.length_c   1.000
_cell.angle_alpha   90.00
_cell.angle_beta   90.00
_cell.angle_gamma   90.00
#
_symmetry.space_group_name_H-M   'P 1'
#
loop_
_entity.id
_entity.type
_entity.pdbx_description
1 polymer ?
#
loop_
_entity_poly.entity_id
_entity_poly.type
_entity_poly.pdbx_seq_one_letter_code
_entity_poly.pdbx_strand_id
1 'polypeptide(L)'
;MSRSRSRSPHSALESYESWLTARGVWWDDRLRLQHLGASGWGLTCSKRIEKGEKVIRVPRAAALTSSTAVDGQSAEELLQPLEDLAKFDETRDSQLPLVISFLLADASWRPKLRVTPSRLELPWSWPSPALEGTELQLVVAAKRRRLAWELQRLETVMPGRITLDQYTSACAVIMSRIQPWWGGSLVPFVDQANHSKEPHLEFRLSKGQVEGRALRVIEPGEVFQSYGNLSTADSLYRYGFASAATRASEIRVSFEDVVTVTLSDLAAVDNVFLARAQKLKTLEFLDESPWDGVEELGLELSLSRRPKLAAGGIKGLRRLWVLCRCMALEEAQWQAALTGPKPREALGALGVAAEPGVGWEPGASALQLSLRSLEVRSRRLGSLEDEVRRYDAAVAAQVEGIQLGLQRLRVVEAKLLQRVVSDWLAMFVESCKSSRVLQDKTRPAMKMLELFLQPFLFWELGSLDFNCLMSKVKNFVILSIVLEDAREHGKASSDPSWAQVWPCCAALAQHVATHPELVRRRRVFELGAGLGVPSIAAALAGARDVLLLDREPLALHCAASTAAVHNLPVASVNDESAADNAVRAAVYDWAEPQNFNVRAEVVLASEVLYDCREAQDVAVAALRLMGGGQGRVLIADPRSSAVIVAG
;
A
#
# COMPACT_ATOMS: atom_id res chain seq x y z
N MET A 1 11.41 -4.75 49.76
CA MET A 1 10.91 -6.06 49.26
C MET A 1 9.67 -6.48 50.07
N SER A 2 8.47 -6.16 49.59
CA SER A 2 7.25 -6.90 49.98
C SER A 2 6.72 -7.57 48.73
N ARG A 3 6.83 -8.90 48.68
CA ARG A 3 6.22 -9.71 47.63
C ARG A 3 4.71 -9.66 47.84
N SER A 4 4.03 -8.81 47.08
CA SER A 4 2.60 -8.88 46.84
C SER A 4 2.26 -10.32 46.45
N ARG A 5 1.57 -11.06 47.33
CA ARG A 5 1.04 -12.39 47.02
C ARG A 5 0.02 -12.21 45.89
N SER A 6 0.35 -12.64 44.68
CA SER A 6 -0.64 -12.77 43.61
C SER A 6 -1.75 -13.70 44.10
N ARG A 7 -2.97 -13.17 44.26
CA ARG A 7 -4.14 -13.97 44.60
C ARG A 7 -4.55 -14.79 43.38
N SER A 8 -5.04 -16.02 43.60
CA SER A 8 -5.38 -16.94 42.52
C SER A 8 -6.53 -16.39 41.64
N PRO A 9 -6.56 -16.70 40.33
CA PRO A 9 -7.63 -16.28 39.41
C PRO A 9 -9.05 -16.61 39.91
N HIS A 10 -9.18 -17.70 40.67
CA HIS A 10 -10.45 -18.14 41.24
C HIS A 10 -11.05 -17.11 42.22
N SER A 11 -10.23 -16.56 43.11
CA SER A 11 -10.67 -15.53 44.08
C SER A 11 -11.06 -14.19 43.42
N ALA A 12 -10.57 -13.93 42.20
CA ALA A 12 -10.96 -12.74 41.43
C ALA A 12 -12.36 -12.92 40.80
N LEU A 13 -12.68 -14.13 40.36
CA LEU A 13 -13.98 -14.45 39.74
C LEU A 13 -15.13 -14.41 40.74
N GLU A 14 -15.00 -15.03 41.91
CA GLU A 14 -16.05 -14.98 42.95
C GLU A 14 -16.38 -13.55 43.38
N SER A 15 -15.33 -12.73 43.53
CA SER A 15 -15.48 -11.31 43.84
C SER A 15 -16.14 -10.53 42.70
N TYR A 16 -15.90 -10.92 41.45
CA TYR A 16 -16.49 -10.27 40.27
C TYR A 16 -17.96 -10.64 40.09
N GLU A 17 -18.33 -11.92 40.21
CA GLU A 17 -19.72 -12.37 40.13
C GLU A 17 -20.58 -11.76 41.25
N SER A 18 -20.06 -11.70 42.48
CA SER A 18 -20.74 -11.01 43.59
C SER A 18 -20.95 -9.52 43.28
N TRP A 19 -19.94 -8.87 42.68
CA TRP A 19 -20.01 -7.47 42.28
C TRP A 19 -21.02 -7.21 41.15
N LEU A 20 -21.16 -8.14 40.20
CA LEU A 20 -22.14 -8.10 39.13
C LEU A 20 -23.57 -8.21 39.67
N THR A 21 -23.83 -9.20 40.52
CA THR A 21 -25.14 -9.41 41.15
C THR A 21 -25.56 -8.20 41.97
N ALA A 22 -24.64 -7.61 42.76
CA ALA A 22 -24.90 -6.41 43.54
C ALA A 22 -25.28 -5.18 42.68
N ARG A 23 -24.91 -5.16 41.39
CA ARG A 23 -25.25 -4.11 40.42
C ARG A 23 -26.41 -4.48 39.51
N GLY A 24 -27.12 -5.56 39.81
CA GLY A 24 -28.31 -5.99 39.06
C GLY A 24 -28.00 -6.57 37.68
N VAL A 25 -26.77 -7.00 37.43
CA VAL A 25 -26.43 -7.74 36.22
C VAL A 25 -27.00 -9.14 36.33
N TRP A 26 -27.66 -9.60 35.26
CA TRP A 26 -28.12 -10.98 35.12
C TRP A 26 -27.39 -11.65 33.97
N TRP A 27 -27.01 -12.91 34.14
CA TRP A 27 -26.48 -13.75 33.07
C TRP A 27 -26.93 -15.20 33.26
N ASP A 28 -26.90 -15.97 32.18
CA ASP A 28 -27.26 -17.37 32.17
C ASP A 28 -26.19 -18.22 32.89
N ASP A 29 -26.63 -19.15 33.73
CA ASP A 29 -25.73 -20.00 34.53
C ASP A 29 -24.82 -20.90 33.69
N ARG A 30 -25.14 -21.11 32.41
CA ARG A 30 -24.29 -21.85 31.48
C ARG A 30 -23.06 -21.05 31.06
N LEU A 31 -23.08 -19.72 31.20
CA LEU A 31 -21.98 -18.83 30.84
C LEU A 31 -21.05 -18.56 32.04
N ARG A 32 -19.74 -18.55 31.78
CA ARG A 32 -18.69 -18.25 32.76
C ARG A 32 -17.57 -17.44 32.13
N LEU A 33 -17.03 -16.49 32.91
CA LEU A 33 -15.78 -15.82 32.55
C LEU A 33 -14.60 -16.71 32.96
N GLN A 34 -13.63 -16.90 32.06
CA GLN A 34 -12.44 -17.72 32.30
C GLN A 34 -11.19 -17.05 31.71
N HIS A 35 -10.02 -17.45 32.19
CA HIS A 35 -8.74 -16.99 31.63
C HIS A 35 -8.24 -18.01 30.58
N LEU A 36 -8.16 -17.60 29.32
CA LEU A 36 -7.95 -18.42 28.13
C LEU A 36 -6.52 -18.29 27.56
N GLY A 37 -5.52 -18.45 28.43
CA GLY A 37 -4.10 -18.36 28.04
C GLY A 37 -3.72 -16.99 27.49
N ALA A 38 -3.15 -16.94 26.27
CA ALA A 38 -2.65 -15.72 25.64
C ALA A 38 -3.74 -14.69 25.29
N SER A 39 -4.99 -15.13 25.10
CA SER A 39 -6.13 -14.24 24.83
C SER A 39 -6.61 -13.50 26.09
N GLY A 40 -6.08 -13.84 27.27
CA GLY A 40 -6.49 -13.25 28.54
C GLY A 40 -7.89 -13.73 28.96
N TRP A 41 -8.71 -12.83 29.50
CA TRP A 41 -10.08 -13.16 29.93
C TRP A 41 -11.01 -13.32 28.73
N GLY A 42 -11.87 -14.35 28.78
CA GLY A 42 -12.86 -14.66 27.74
C GLY A 42 -14.11 -15.30 28.31
N LEU A 43 -15.19 -15.31 27.52
CA LEU A 43 -16.47 -15.92 27.89
C LEU A 43 -16.50 -17.38 27.43
N THR A 44 -17.01 -18.26 28.27
CA THR A 44 -17.15 -19.70 27.96
C THR A 44 -18.56 -20.17 28.28
N CYS A 45 -18.99 -21.21 27.57
CA CYS A 45 -20.25 -21.89 27.72
C CYS A 45 -20.02 -23.32 28.21
N SER A 46 -20.77 -23.75 29.21
CA SER A 46 -20.65 -25.10 29.80
C SER A 46 -21.65 -26.10 29.23
N LYS A 47 -22.78 -25.62 28.70
CA LYS A 47 -23.87 -26.44 28.14
C LYS A 47 -24.51 -25.70 26.99
N ARG A 48 -25.07 -26.45 26.04
CA ARG A 48 -25.73 -25.91 24.86
C ARG A 48 -26.74 -24.79 25.17
N ILE A 49 -26.69 -23.73 24.36
CA ILE A 49 -27.64 -22.61 24.34
C ILE A 49 -28.24 -22.53 22.94
N GLU A 50 -29.57 -22.49 22.85
CA GLU A 50 -30.29 -22.41 21.59
C GLU A 50 -30.25 -21.01 20.99
N LYS A 51 -30.36 -20.97 19.66
CA LYS A 51 -30.41 -19.71 18.91
C LYS A 51 -31.59 -18.86 19.41
N GLY A 52 -31.30 -17.58 19.64
CA GLY A 52 -32.30 -16.60 20.06
C GLY A 52 -32.48 -16.51 21.57
N GLU A 53 -31.89 -17.38 22.39
CA GLU A 53 -31.96 -17.23 23.84
C GLU A 53 -31.30 -15.93 24.31
N LYS A 54 -31.93 -15.24 25.27
CA LYS A 54 -31.32 -14.10 25.97
C LYS A 54 -30.48 -14.66 27.09
N VAL A 55 -29.22 -14.26 27.17
CA VAL A 55 -28.25 -14.88 28.07
C VAL A 55 -27.53 -13.90 28.98
N ILE A 56 -27.56 -12.61 28.67
CA ILE A 56 -26.92 -11.56 29.48
C ILE A 56 -27.83 -10.33 29.51
N ARG A 57 -27.89 -9.63 30.64
CA ARG A 57 -28.54 -8.33 30.80
C ARG A 57 -27.72 -7.46 31.75
N VAL A 58 -27.25 -6.32 31.25
CA VAL A 58 -26.40 -5.38 31.99
C VAL A 58 -27.11 -4.03 32.10
N PRO A 59 -27.52 -3.59 33.31
CA PRO A 59 -28.07 -2.27 33.50
C PRO A 59 -27.00 -1.18 33.38
N ARG A 60 -27.41 0.05 33.05
CA ARG A 60 -26.49 1.21 32.96
C ARG A 60 -25.61 1.37 34.20
N ALA A 61 -26.16 1.18 35.40
CA ALA A 61 -25.44 1.34 36.66
C ALA A 61 -24.27 0.35 36.86
N ALA A 62 -24.22 -0.72 36.06
CA ALA A 62 -23.13 -1.69 36.09
C ALA A 62 -21.99 -1.37 35.10
N ALA A 63 -22.17 -0.38 34.23
CA ALA A 63 -21.17 0.04 33.26
C ALA A 63 -20.39 1.27 33.74
N LEU A 64 -19.10 1.30 33.46
CA LEU A 64 -18.27 2.48 33.70
C LEU A 64 -18.46 3.44 32.53
N THR A 65 -18.85 4.68 32.81
CA THR A 65 -19.10 5.74 31.84
C THR A 65 -18.33 7.00 32.22
N SER A 66 -18.26 7.98 31.31
CA SER A 66 -17.76 9.34 31.56
C SER A 66 -18.48 10.04 32.73
N SER A 67 -19.79 9.80 32.86
CA SER A 67 -20.68 10.32 33.92
C SER A 67 -20.69 9.50 35.20
N THR A 68 -19.93 8.40 35.28
CA THR A 68 -19.84 7.63 36.52
C THR A 68 -19.04 8.44 37.53
N ALA A 69 -19.71 8.94 38.58
CA ALA A 69 -19.04 9.59 39.68
C ALA A 69 -18.20 8.57 40.46
N VAL A 70 -16.93 8.87 40.63
CA VAL A 70 -15.99 8.09 41.43
C VAL A 70 -15.37 9.02 42.47
N ASP A 71 -15.46 8.65 43.75
CA ASP A 71 -15.10 9.54 44.85
C ASP A 71 -15.76 10.94 44.81
N GLY A 72 -16.99 11.01 44.28
CA GLY A 72 -17.81 12.23 44.26
C GLY A 72 -17.58 13.17 43.07
N GLN A 73 -16.75 12.80 42.09
CA GLN A 73 -16.55 13.55 40.85
C GLN A 73 -16.56 12.61 39.64
N SER A 74 -17.21 13.02 38.55
CA SER A 74 -17.20 12.32 37.27
C SER A 74 -16.10 12.86 36.34
N ALA A 75 -15.74 12.09 35.30
CA ALA A 75 -14.81 12.58 34.28
C ALA A 75 -15.37 13.78 33.51
N GLU A 76 -16.69 13.83 33.29
CA GLU A 76 -17.36 14.97 32.65
C GLU A 76 -17.18 16.26 33.46
N GLU A 77 -17.42 16.22 34.77
CA GLU A 77 -17.23 17.36 35.67
C GLU A 77 -15.77 17.79 35.77
N LEU A 78 -14.84 16.82 35.80
CA LEU A 78 -13.41 17.10 35.86
C LEU A 78 -12.88 17.76 34.59
N LEU A 79 -13.37 17.34 33.41
CA LEU A 79 -12.91 17.84 32.12
C LEU A 79 -13.59 19.15 31.71
N GLN A 80 -14.73 19.51 32.33
CA GLN A 80 -15.49 20.72 32.03
C GLN A 80 -14.65 22.03 31.94
N PRO A 81 -13.64 22.27 32.81
CA PRO A 81 -12.80 23.47 32.72
C PRO A 81 -11.85 23.51 31.51
N LEU A 82 -11.65 22.38 30.83
CA LEU A 82 -10.76 22.25 29.69
C LEU A 82 -11.55 22.38 28.39
N GLU A 83 -11.90 23.59 27.96
CA GLU A 83 -12.77 23.83 26.78
C GLU A 83 -12.32 23.07 25.51
N ASP A 84 -11.00 22.94 25.30
CA ASP A 84 -10.39 22.20 24.18
C ASP A 84 -10.65 20.68 24.22
N LEU A 85 -10.95 20.14 25.40
CA LEU A 85 -11.20 18.71 25.68
C LEU A 85 -12.65 18.42 26.13
N ALA A 86 -13.39 19.44 26.56
CA ALA A 86 -14.75 19.35 27.09
C ALA A 86 -15.82 19.23 26.00
N LYS A 87 -15.48 19.54 24.73
CA LYS A 87 -16.36 19.35 23.58
C LYS A 87 -16.44 17.85 23.23
N PHE A 88 -17.22 17.12 24.02
CA PHE A 88 -17.60 15.75 23.74
C PHE A 88 -18.51 15.74 22.52
N ASP A 89 -18.00 15.21 21.42
CA ASP A 89 -18.74 15.04 20.19
C ASP A 89 -18.82 13.54 19.90
N GLU A 90 -20.03 12.99 19.84
CA GLU A 90 -20.27 11.58 19.49
C GLU A 90 -19.77 11.22 18.08
N THR A 91 -19.41 12.23 17.26
CA THR A 91 -18.80 12.06 15.94
C THR A 91 -17.27 12.07 15.95
N ARG A 92 -16.63 12.37 17.09
CA ARG A 92 -15.16 12.33 17.26
C ARG A 92 -14.78 11.17 18.18
N ASP A 93 -13.70 10.46 17.86
CA ASP A 93 -13.13 9.36 18.66
C ASP A 93 -12.55 9.90 19.99
N SER A 94 -13.44 10.32 20.90
CA SER A 94 -13.15 10.86 22.22
C SER A 94 -13.18 9.74 23.25
N GLN A 95 -12.14 8.90 23.23
CA GLN A 95 -11.87 7.90 24.29
C GLN A 95 -11.56 8.55 25.66
N LEU A 96 -11.12 9.81 25.65
CA LEU A 96 -10.55 10.53 26.79
C LEU A 96 -11.41 10.47 28.06
N PRO A 97 -12.71 10.87 28.05
CA PRO A 97 -13.49 10.90 29.28
C PRO A 97 -13.64 9.51 29.91
N LEU A 98 -13.78 8.44 29.12
CA LEU A 98 -13.82 7.09 29.66
C LEU A 98 -12.45 6.65 30.22
N VAL A 99 -11.34 7.08 29.61
CA VAL A 99 -9.98 6.86 30.15
C VAL A 99 -9.83 7.54 31.51
N ILE A 100 -10.34 8.76 31.67
CA ILE A 100 -10.33 9.46 32.96
C ILE A 100 -11.18 8.71 33.99
N SER A 101 -12.40 8.29 33.66
CA SER A 101 -13.22 7.47 34.57
C SER A 101 -12.50 6.17 34.98
N PHE A 102 -11.78 5.54 34.05
CA PHE A 102 -11.00 4.34 34.32
C PHE A 102 -9.81 4.59 35.26
N LEU A 103 -9.12 5.72 35.10
CA LEU A 103 -8.01 6.11 35.96
C LEU A 103 -8.47 6.56 37.36
N LEU A 104 -9.67 7.15 37.46
CA LEU A 104 -10.27 7.55 38.73
C LEU A 104 -10.91 6.38 39.50
N ALA A 105 -11.20 5.26 38.84
CA ALA A 105 -11.93 4.11 39.38
C ALA A 105 -11.43 3.67 40.78
N ASP A 106 -12.32 3.76 41.77
CA ASP A 106 -12.03 3.55 43.18
C ASP A 106 -12.05 2.05 43.60
N ALA A 107 -12.03 1.80 44.91
CA ALA A 107 -12.10 0.45 45.47
C ALA A 107 -13.37 -0.31 45.06
N SER A 108 -14.48 0.38 44.78
CA SER A 108 -15.75 -0.23 44.40
C SER A 108 -15.71 -0.83 42.99
N TRP A 109 -14.79 -0.42 42.13
CA TRP A 109 -14.61 -0.94 40.77
C TRP A 109 -13.54 -2.04 40.66
N ARG A 110 -12.76 -2.28 41.73
CA ARG A 110 -11.68 -3.27 41.75
C ARG A 110 -12.07 -4.67 41.23
N PRO A 111 -13.25 -5.24 41.53
CA PRO A 111 -13.63 -6.55 40.99
C PRO A 111 -13.71 -6.56 39.46
N LYS A 112 -14.27 -5.51 38.84
CA LYS A 112 -14.29 -5.36 37.38
C LYS A 112 -12.88 -5.13 36.81
N LEU A 113 -12.08 -4.28 37.45
CA LEU A 113 -10.73 -3.97 36.98
C LEU A 113 -9.77 -5.17 37.03
N ARG A 114 -9.98 -6.12 37.96
CA ARG A 114 -9.18 -7.36 38.04
C ARG A 114 -9.36 -8.30 36.85
N VAL A 115 -10.52 -8.23 36.19
CA VAL A 115 -10.80 -9.00 34.97
C VAL A 115 -10.55 -8.18 33.71
N THR A 116 -10.16 -6.92 33.82
CA THR A 116 -9.69 -6.08 32.70
C THR A 116 -8.16 -6.13 32.66
N PRO A 117 -7.52 -6.22 31.48
CA PRO A 117 -6.06 -6.10 31.40
C PRO A 117 -5.59 -4.78 31.98
N SER A 118 -4.54 -4.82 32.81
CA SER A 118 -3.93 -3.62 33.36
C SER A 118 -3.03 -2.88 32.35
N ARG A 119 -2.60 -3.58 31.30
CA ARG A 119 -1.81 -3.05 30.20
C ARG A 119 -2.13 -3.85 28.93
N LEU A 120 -2.12 -3.17 27.80
CA LEU A 120 -2.21 -3.78 26.48
C LEU A 120 -1.16 -3.15 25.58
N GLU A 121 -0.38 -3.97 24.89
CA GLU A 121 0.58 -3.48 23.91
C GLU A 121 -0.12 -3.28 22.56
N LEU A 122 -0.48 -2.03 22.28
CA LEU A 122 -0.91 -1.55 20.96
C LEU A 122 0.25 -0.85 20.25
N PRO A 123 0.24 -0.72 18.90
CA PRO A 123 1.38 -0.18 18.14
C PRO A 123 1.85 1.19 18.66
N TRP A 124 0.91 2.06 19.04
CA TRP A 124 1.22 3.40 19.54
C TRP A 124 1.63 3.44 21.02
N SER A 125 1.39 2.39 21.80
CA SER A 125 1.82 2.25 23.20
C SER A 125 3.17 1.54 23.35
N TRP A 126 3.59 0.80 22.34
CA TRP A 126 4.88 0.10 22.32
C TRP A 126 6.01 1.08 21.96
N PRO A 127 7.24 1.03 22.51
CA PRO A 127 8.25 2.07 22.28
C PRO A 127 8.69 2.24 20.81
N SER A 128 9.05 1.14 20.14
CA SER A 128 9.61 1.16 18.77
C SER A 128 8.93 0.15 17.84
N PRO A 129 7.67 0.42 17.43
CA PRO A 129 6.97 -0.45 16.49
C PRO A 129 7.58 -0.30 15.08
N ALA A 130 7.80 -1.42 14.38
CA ALA A 130 8.32 -1.44 13.01
C ALA A 130 7.21 -1.09 11.99
N LEU A 131 6.91 0.20 11.85
CA LEU A 131 5.78 0.70 11.04
C LEU A 131 6.18 1.36 9.74
N GLU A 132 7.47 1.49 9.44
CA GLU A 132 7.95 2.22 8.27
C GLU A 132 7.31 1.70 6.98
N GLY A 133 6.69 2.60 6.22
CA GLY A 133 5.99 2.31 4.97
C GLY A 133 4.61 1.65 5.11
N THR A 134 4.13 1.39 6.31
CA THR A 134 2.80 0.80 6.55
C THR A 134 1.70 1.86 6.68
N GLU A 135 0.44 1.47 6.50
CA GLU A 135 -0.72 2.34 6.74
C GLU A 135 -0.74 2.90 8.17
N LEU A 136 -0.18 2.18 9.14
CA LEU A 136 -0.16 2.59 10.54
C LEU A 136 0.92 3.61 10.89
N GLN A 137 1.88 3.89 10.01
CA GLN A 137 3.03 4.77 10.33
C GLN A 137 2.58 6.15 10.80
N LEU A 138 1.79 6.84 9.97
CA LEU A 138 1.35 8.21 10.23
C LEU A 138 0.29 8.25 11.32
N VAL A 139 -0.59 7.24 11.34
CA VAL A 139 -1.66 7.07 12.33
C VAL A 139 -1.09 6.96 13.73
N VAL A 140 -0.08 6.11 13.92
CA VAL A 140 0.58 5.92 15.23
C VAL A 140 1.37 7.17 15.64
N ALA A 141 2.03 7.85 14.70
CA ALA A 141 2.70 9.11 14.98
C ALA A 141 1.71 10.20 15.45
N ALA A 142 0.57 10.33 14.76
CA ALA A 142 -0.50 11.25 15.13
C ALA A 142 -1.08 10.93 16.53
N LYS A 143 -1.37 9.66 16.78
CA LYS A 143 -1.87 9.19 18.08
C LYS A 143 -0.93 9.55 19.23
N ARG A 144 0.38 9.32 19.07
CA ARG A 144 1.38 9.65 20.10
C ARG A 144 1.47 11.13 20.39
N ARG A 145 1.44 11.99 19.36
CA ARG A 145 1.39 13.46 19.52
C ARG A 145 0.13 13.88 20.29
N ARG A 146 -1.03 13.32 19.92
CA ARG A 146 -2.30 13.58 20.60
C ARG A 146 -2.25 13.19 22.08
N LEU A 147 -1.75 12.00 22.42
CA LEU A 147 -1.65 11.54 23.82
C LEU A 147 -0.76 12.45 24.68
N ALA A 148 0.38 12.88 24.15
CA ALA A 148 1.28 13.80 24.84
C ALA A 148 0.63 15.17 25.06
N TRP A 149 -0.08 15.68 24.05
CA TRP A 149 -0.83 16.94 24.13
C TRP A 149 -2.00 16.86 25.13
N GLU A 150 -2.78 15.77 25.11
CA GLU A 150 -3.87 15.54 26.07
C GLU A 150 -3.35 15.52 27.51
N LEU A 151 -2.25 14.80 27.78
CA LEU A 151 -1.65 14.75 29.11
C LEU A 151 -1.22 16.13 29.61
N GLN A 152 -0.60 16.94 28.75
CA GLN A 152 -0.20 18.30 29.11
C GLN A 152 -1.38 19.16 29.58
N ARG A 153 -2.57 18.96 28.99
CA ARG A 153 -3.80 19.65 29.40
C ARG A 153 -4.38 19.06 30.68
N LEU A 154 -4.34 17.74 30.84
CA LEU A 154 -4.83 17.07 32.04
C LEU A 154 -4.06 17.48 33.31
N GLU A 155 -2.79 17.89 33.21
CA GLU A 155 -2.03 18.40 34.36
C GLU A 155 -2.70 19.60 35.07
N THR A 156 -3.56 20.38 34.39
CA THR A 156 -4.23 21.52 35.03
C THR A 156 -5.37 21.10 35.97
N VAL A 157 -5.96 19.91 35.75
CA VAL A 157 -7.09 19.38 36.53
C VAL A 157 -6.71 18.12 37.34
N MET A 158 -5.62 17.46 36.99
CA MET A 158 -5.08 16.26 37.67
C MET A 158 -3.55 16.37 37.89
N PRO A 159 -3.05 17.43 38.54
CA PRO A 159 -1.62 17.70 38.63
C PRO A 159 -0.86 16.55 39.31
N GLY A 160 0.15 16.02 38.62
CA GLY A 160 1.03 14.95 39.12
C GLY A 160 0.34 13.62 39.45
N ARG A 161 -0.93 13.43 39.04
CA ARG A 161 -1.69 12.19 39.35
C ARG A 161 -1.41 11.06 38.36
N ILE A 162 -1.06 11.37 37.11
CA ILE A 162 -0.95 10.40 36.02
C ILE A 162 0.32 10.69 35.21
N THR A 163 1.12 9.67 34.92
CA THR A 163 2.26 9.75 34.00
C THR A 163 1.84 9.45 32.56
N LEU A 164 2.66 9.83 31.57
CA LEU A 164 2.39 9.50 30.17
C LEU A 164 2.27 8.00 29.91
N ASP A 165 3.06 7.16 30.58
CA ASP A 165 2.97 5.70 30.45
C ASP A 165 1.66 5.14 31.02
N GLN A 166 1.22 5.66 32.18
CA GLN A 166 -0.07 5.28 32.76
C GLN A 166 -1.24 5.73 31.88
N TYR A 167 -1.20 6.97 31.38
CA TYR A 167 -2.23 7.50 30.47
C TYR A 167 -2.29 6.70 29.17
N THR A 168 -1.13 6.46 28.54
CA THR A 168 -1.02 5.66 27.31
C THR A 168 -1.53 4.23 27.52
N SER A 169 -1.16 3.59 28.63
CA SER A 169 -1.61 2.24 28.96
C SER A 169 -3.13 2.19 29.19
N ALA A 170 -3.69 3.17 29.90
CA ALA A 170 -5.13 3.28 30.11
C ALA A 170 -5.89 3.51 28.81
N CYS A 171 -5.39 4.40 27.94
CA CYS A 171 -5.94 4.56 26.59
C CYS A 171 -5.92 3.24 25.82
N ALA A 172 -4.87 2.43 25.93
CA ALA A 172 -4.75 1.20 25.16
C ALA A 172 -5.81 0.17 25.59
N VAL A 173 -5.99 0.05 26.90
CA VAL A 173 -7.04 -0.79 27.49
C VAL A 173 -8.43 -0.30 27.06
N ILE A 174 -8.71 0.99 27.17
CA ILE A 174 -10.01 1.56 26.79
C ILE A 174 -10.28 1.40 25.30
N MET A 175 -9.33 1.73 24.42
CA MET A 175 -9.49 1.57 22.97
C MET A 175 -9.90 0.15 22.58
N SER A 176 -9.31 -0.86 23.24
CA SER A 176 -9.60 -2.27 22.95
C SER A 176 -10.98 -2.75 23.44
N ARG A 177 -11.68 -1.97 24.26
CA ARG A 177 -12.84 -2.44 25.05
C ARG A 177 -14.04 -1.51 25.07
N ILE A 178 -13.86 -0.26 24.65
CA ILE A 178 -14.90 0.76 24.64
C ILE A 178 -16.11 0.28 23.84
N GLN A 179 -17.30 0.43 24.43
CA GLN A 179 -18.57 0.13 23.81
C GLN A 179 -19.31 1.42 23.47
N PRO A 180 -20.07 1.46 22.37
CA PRO A 180 -20.67 2.70 21.85
C PRO A 180 -21.82 3.22 22.69
N TRP A 181 -22.32 2.43 23.65
CA TRP A 181 -23.45 2.86 24.47
C TRP A 181 -23.01 3.88 25.52
N TRP A 182 -23.93 4.77 25.84
CA TRP A 182 -23.79 5.69 26.98
C TRP A 182 -22.63 6.69 26.85
N GLY A 183 -22.32 7.14 25.62
CA GLY A 183 -21.22 8.09 25.36
C GLY A 183 -19.83 7.45 25.40
N GLY A 184 -19.75 6.13 25.26
CA GLY A 184 -18.53 5.36 25.47
C GLY A 184 -18.51 4.74 26.87
N SER A 185 -18.46 3.41 26.95
CA SER A 185 -18.51 2.71 28.23
C SER A 185 -17.70 1.41 28.28
N LEU A 186 -17.31 1.00 29.49
CA LEU A 186 -16.90 -0.38 29.76
C LEU A 186 -18.09 -1.15 30.30
N VAL A 187 -18.57 -2.12 29.52
CA VAL A 187 -19.76 -2.90 29.85
C VAL A 187 -19.36 -4.33 30.20
N PRO A 188 -19.60 -4.78 31.46
CA PRO A 188 -19.34 -6.15 31.89
C PRO A 188 -19.84 -7.21 30.92
N PHE A 189 -19.10 -8.33 30.82
CA PHE A 189 -19.26 -9.41 29.83
C PHE A 189 -19.04 -9.00 28.38
N VAL A 190 -19.61 -7.87 27.93
CA VAL A 190 -19.41 -7.36 26.57
C VAL A 190 -17.94 -7.09 26.35
N ASP A 191 -17.29 -6.34 27.23
CA ASP A 191 -15.88 -5.97 27.08
C ASP A 191 -14.88 -7.11 27.38
N GLN A 192 -15.38 -8.33 27.62
CA GLN A 192 -14.58 -9.54 27.82
C GLN A 192 -14.86 -10.65 26.81
N ALA A 193 -15.91 -10.54 26.00
CA ALA A 193 -16.15 -11.52 24.95
C ALA A 193 -15.16 -11.29 23.79
N ASN A 194 -14.44 -12.33 23.40
CA ASN A 194 -13.45 -12.26 22.34
C ASN A 194 -14.08 -12.11 20.96
N HIS A 195 -13.30 -11.61 20.00
CA HIS A 195 -13.74 -11.43 18.63
C HIS A 195 -13.74 -12.74 17.83
N SER A 196 -14.78 -12.94 17.01
CA SER A 196 -14.76 -13.84 15.87
C SER A 196 -15.56 -13.24 14.71
N LYS A 197 -15.17 -13.57 13.47
CA LYS A 197 -15.99 -13.34 12.27
C LYS A 197 -17.27 -14.17 12.29
N GLU A 198 -17.31 -15.20 13.11
CA GLU A 198 -18.45 -16.06 13.36
C GLU A 198 -18.93 -15.93 14.81
N PRO A 199 -19.56 -14.80 15.18
CA PRO A 199 -19.95 -14.56 16.55
C PRO A 199 -21.08 -15.49 17.00
N HIS A 200 -21.01 -15.86 18.28
CA HIS A 200 -22.06 -16.58 19.01
C HIS A 200 -23.09 -15.62 19.60
N LEU A 201 -22.64 -14.46 20.08
CA LEU A 201 -23.47 -13.46 20.75
C LEU A 201 -23.57 -12.16 19.96
N GLU A 202 -24.73 -11.54 20.04
CA GLU A 202 -24.91 -10.11 19.80
C GLU A 202 -25.30 -9.40 21.09
N PHE A 203 -24.84 -8.17 21.24
CA PHE A 203 -25.23 -7.28 22.33
C PHE A 203 -25.95 -6.06 21.76
N ARG A 204 -27.08 -5.69 22.37
CA ARG A 204 -27.87 -4.53 21.94
C ARG A 204 -28.39 -3.76 23.14
N LEU A 205 -28.41 -2.43 23.03
CA LEU A 205 -29.07 -1.59 24.02
C LEU A 205 -30.59 -1.66 23.79
N SER A 206 -31.33 -2.08 24.82
CA SER A 206 -32.79 -2.15 24.82
C SER A 206 -33.34 -1.71 26.17
N LYS A 207 -34.32 -0.80 26.17
CA LYS A 207 -34.97 -0.30 27.40
C LYS A 207 -33.98 0.16 28.49
N GLY A 208 -32.91 0.83 28.07
CA GLY A 208 -31.88 1.37 28.99
C GLY A 208 -30.90 0.33 29.55
N GLN A 209 -30.89 -0.91 29.04
CA GLN A 209 -29.99 -1.97 29.46
C GLN A 209 -29.38 -2.67 28.24
N VAL A 210 -28.17 -3.21 28.38
CA VAL A 210 -27.55 -4.01 27.32
C VAL A 210 -28.01 -5.46 27.47
N GLU A 211 -28.59 -6.01 26.41
CA GLU A 211 -29.03 -7.40 26.34
C GLU A 211 -28.11 -8.20 25.40
N GLY A 212 -27.59 -9.33 25.88
CA GLY A 212 -26.86 -10.32 25.08
C GLY A 212 -27.77 -11.45 24.61
N ARG A 213 -27.76 -11.75 23.32
CA ARG A 213 -28.57 -12.81 22.71
C ARG A 213 -27.73 -13.75 21.86
N ALA A 214 -28.04 -15.05 21.91
CA ALA A 214 -27.44 -16.05 21.04
C ALA A 214 -27.88 -15.85 19.58
N LEU A 215 -26.94 -15.54 18.68
CA LEU A 215 -27.17 -15.42 17.24
C LEU A 215 -27.33 -16.77 16.54
N ARG A 216 -26.72 -17.79 17.12
CA ARG A 216 -26.67 -19.19 16.65
C ARG A 216 -26.65 -20.11 17.87
N VAL A 217 -26.77 -21.41 17.64
CA VAL A 217 -26.57 -22.41 18.71
C VAL A 217 -25.14 -22.26 19.25
N ILE A 218 -25.00 -22.21 20.57
CA ILE A 218 -23.71 -22.14 21.26
C ILE A 218 -23.48 -23.50 21.90
N GLU A 219 -22.47 -24.23 21.44
CA GLU A 219 -22.03 -25.47 22.05
C GLU A 219 -21.04 -25.19 23.19
N PRO A 220 -20.79 -26.15 24.10
CA PRO A 220 -19.80 -25.98 25.16
C PRO A 220 -18.42 -25.59 24.60
N GLY A 221 -17.82 -24.51 25.13
CA GLY A 221 -16.58 -23.94 24.62
C GLY A 221 -16.51 -22.42 24.75
N GLU A 222 -15.57 -21.79 24.03
CA GLU A 222 -15.42 -20.33 24.01
C GLU A 222 -16.56 -19.63 23.26
N VAL A 223 -17.00 -18.49 23.79
CA VAL A 223 -18.11 -17.70 23.28
C VAL A 223 -17.58 -16.38 22.74
N PHE A 224 -17.88 -16.11 21.46
CA PHE A 224 -17.36 -14.97 20.74
C PHE A 224 -18.46 -13.96 20.41
N GLN A 225 -18.07 -12.71 20.28
CA GLN A 225 -18.85 -11.63 19.67
C GLN A 225 -18.13 -11.09 18.43
N SER A 226 -18.72 -10.12 17.74
CA SER A 226 -18.07 -9.41 16.64
C SER A 226 -17.69 -8.01 17.07
N TYR A 227 -16.47 -7.57 16.70
CA TYR A 227 -15.99 -6.20 16.88
C TYR A 227 -16.26 -5.38 15.60
N GLY A 228 -16.98 -5.95 14.63
CA GLY A 228 -17.16 -5.41 13.30
C GLY A 228 -16.31 -6.11 12.25
N ASN A 229 -16.33 -5.56 11.04
CA ASN A 229 -15.47 -6.00 9.95
C ASN A 229 -14.14 -5.24 10.07
N LEU A 230 -13.11 -5.90 10.58
CA LEU A 230 -11.82 -5.27 10.84
C LEU A 230 -10.83 -5.56 9.72
N SER A 231 -10.14 -4.51 9.27
CA SER A 231 -8.89 -4.66 8.53
C SER A 231 -7.78 -5.18 9.44
N THR A 232 -6.67 -5.63 8.85
CA THR A 232 -5.47 -6.01 9.60
C THR A 232 -4.93 -4.81 10.37
N ALA A 233 -4.93 -3.62 9.75
CA ALA A 233 -4.51 -2.37 10.37
C ALA A 233 -5.39 -2.00 11.57
N ASP A 234 -6.72 -2.04 11.42
CA ASP A 234 -7.68 -1.76 12.51
C ASP A 234 -7.53 -2.73 13.68
N SER A 235 -7.40 -4.03 13.37
CA SER A 235 -7.26 -5.08 14.39
C SER A 235 -6.02 -4.82 15.25
N LEU A 236 -4.91 -4.45 14.63
CA LEU A 236 -3.66 -4.13 15.32
C LEU A 236 -3.76 -2.82 16.08
N TYR A 237 -4.24 -1.75 15.44
CA TYR A 237 -4.30 -0.41 16.01
C TYR A 237 -5.22 -0.32 17.22
N ARG A 238 -6.40 -0.95 17.17
CA ARG A 238 -7.43 -0.87 18.21
C ARG A 238 -7.32 -1.98 19.25
N TYR A 239 -6.99 -3.21 18.84
CA TYR A 239 -7.12 -4.40 19.68
C TYR A 239 -5.83 -5.19 19.90
N GLY A 240 -4.77 -4.90 19.14
CA GLY A 240 -3.45 -5.50 19.35
C GLY A 240 -3.34 -6.96 18.90
N PHE A 241 -4.22 -7.41 18.00
CA PHE A 241 -4.16 -8.75 17.45
C PHE A 241 -4.25 -8.74 15.92
N ALA A 242 -3.75 -9.81 15.31
CA ALA A 242 -4.03 -10.16 13.94
C ALA A 242 -4.21 -11.68 13.84
N SER A 243 -4.86 -12.16 12.78
CA SER A 243 -5.02 -13.60 12.59
C SER A 243 -3.66 -14.28 12.43
N ALA A 244 -3.47 -15.39 13.13
CA ALA A 244 -2.27 -16.20 13.00
C ALA A 244 -2.20 -16.86 11.60
N ALA A 245 -0.99 -17.00 11.08
CA ALA A 245 -0.68 -17.81 9.91
C ALA A 245 0.66 -18.51 10.17
N THR A 246 0.80 -19.76 9.72
CA THR A 246 2.05 -20.52 9.94
C THR A 246 3.10 -20.17 8.90
N ARG A 247 2.67 -19.62 7.76
CA ARG A 247 3.53 -19.14 6.67
C ARG A 247 2.89 -17.95 5.96
N ALA A 248 3.71 -17.10 5.37
CA ALA A 248 3.26 -15.93 4.63
C ALA A 248 2.36 -16.28 3.44
N SER A 249 2.53 -17.47 2.85
CA SER A 249 1.71 -17.99 1.75
C SER A 249 0.24 -18.17 2.13
N GLU A 250 -0.08 -18.37 3.40
CA GLU A 250 -1.44 -18.54 3.94
C GLU A 250 -2.15 -17.20 4.18
N ILE A 251 -1.38 -16.10 4.25
CA ILE A 251 -1.94 -14.76 4.46
C ILE A 251 -2.77 -14.37 3.23
N ARG A 252 -4.04 -14.05 3.45
CA ARG A 252 -4.96 -13.54 2.44
C ARG A 252 -5.33 -12.09 2.76
N VAL A 253 -5.49 -11.29 1.71
CA VAL A 253 -6.01 -9.92 1.79
C VAL A 253 -7.53 -9.98 1.92
N SER A 254 -8.11 -9.23 2.85
CA SER A 254 -9.55 -9.11 3.05
C SER A 254 -10.14 -7.92 2.29
N PHE A 255 -11.48 -7.79 2.29
CA PHE A 255 -12.16 -6.64 1.67
C PHE A 255 -12.04 -5.36 2.50
N GLU A 256 -11.66 -5.50 3.76
CA GLU A 256 -11.48 -4.44 4.72
C GLU A 256 -10.05 -3.87 4.68
N ASP A 257 -9.08 -4.65 4.20
CA ASP A 257 -7.70 -4.18 4.05
C ASP A 257 -7.61 -3.12 2.95
N VAL A 258 -6.88 -2.05 3.26
CA VAL A 258 -6.67 -0.88 2.40
C VAL A 258 -5.19 -0.61 2.24
N VAL A 259 -4.83 0.01 1.12
CA VAL A 259 -3.58 0.76 0.98
C VAL A 259 -3.91 2.15 0.47
N THR A 260 -3.30 3.16 1.07
CA THR A 260 -3.55 4.56 0.74
C THR A 260 -2.42 5.06 -0.15
N VAL A 261 -2.79 5.68 -1.28
CA VAL A 261 -1.88 6.53 -2.05
C VAL A 261 -2.10 7.96 -1.58
N THR A 262 -1.09 8.54 -0.94
CA THR A 262 -1.20 9.89 -0.39
C THR A 262 -0.75 10.94 -1.41
N LEU A 263 -1.04 12.22 -1.12
CA LEU A 263 -0.50 13.31 -1.96
C LEU A 263 1.03 13.30 -2.02
N SER A 264 1.71 12.91 -0.94
CA SER A 264 3.17 12.83 -0.92
C SER A 264 3.73 11.67 -1.75
N ASP A 265 2.90 10.69 -2.12
CA ASP A 265 3.29 9.64 -3.08
C ASP A 265 3.24 10.13 -4.53
N LEU A 266 2.38 11.11 -4.84
CA LEU A 266 2.13 11.56 -6.21
C LEU A 266 3.27 12.40 -6.80
N ALA A 267 3.80 13.40 -6.10
CA ALA A 267 4.89 14.24 -6.60
C ALA A 267 5.54 15.11 -5.51
N ALA A 268 6.57 15.88 -5.89
CA ALA A 268 7.00 17.04 -5.11
C ALA A 268 5.84 18.04 -5.05
N VAL A 269 5.35 18.32 -3.84
CA VAL A 269 4.18 19.18 -3.63
C VAL A 269 4.57 20.64 -3.86
N ASP A 270 4.07 21.24 -4.94
CA ASP A 270 4.10 22.68 -5.16
C ASP A 270 2.74 23.33 -4.85
N ASN A 271 2.68 24.66 -4.90
CA ASN A 271 1.47 25.41 -4.58
C ASN A 271 0.30 25.12 -5.54
N VAL A 272 0.58 24.82 -6.81
CA VAL A 272 -0.44 24.50 -7.82
C VAL A 272 -1.05 23.14 -7.51
N PHE A 273 -0.18 22.16 -7.22
CA PHE A 273 -0.57 20.81 -6.84
C PHE A 273 -1.47 20.81 -5.60
N LEU A 274 -1.10 21.58 -4.58
CA LEU A 274 -1.88 21.69 -3.34
C LEU A 274 -3.26 22.32 -3.58
N ALA A 275 -3.33 23.39 -4.38
CA ALA A 275 -4.59 24.03 -4.73
C ALA A 275 -5.54 23.08 -5.50
N ARG A 276 -4.99 22.31 -6.45
CA ARG A 276 -5.76 21.27 -7.17
C ARG A 276 -6.23 20.17 -6.24
N ALA A 277 -5.37 19.69 -5.34
CA ALA A 277 -5.72 18.65 -4.36
C ALA A 277 -6.88 19.09 -3.44
N GLN A 278 -6.83 20.32 -2.93
CA GLN A 278 -7.93 20.89 -2.14
C GLN A 278 -9.23 20.94 -2.94
N LYS A 279 -9.18 21.37 -4.21
CA LYS A 279 -10.37 21.38 -5.06
C LYS A 279 -10.90 19.95 -5.30
N LEU A 280 -10.03 18.99 -5.58
CA LEU A 280 -10.41 17.59 -5.78
C LEU A 280 -10.99 16.93 -4.54
N LYS A 281 -10.54 17.32 -3.34
CA LYS A 281 -11.18 16.98 -2.07
C LYS A 281 -12.62 17.50 -2.00
N THR A 282 -12.85 18.78 -2.32
CA THR A 282 -14.24 19.33 -2.33
C THR A 282 -15.15 18.66 -3.36
N LEU A 283 -14.58 17.99 -4.37
CA LEU A 283 -15.29 17.24 -5.39
C LEU A 283 -15.32 15.71 -5.12
N GLU A 284 -14.84 15.27 -3.95
CA GLU A 284 -14.80 13.88 -3.47
C GLU A 284 -13.96 12.91 -4.35
N PHE A 285 -12.93 13.43 -5.05
CA PHE A 285 -11.94 12.59 -5.73
C PHE A 285 -10.78 12.18 -4.81
N LEU A 286 -10.54 12.96 -3.76
CA LEU A 286 -9.61 12.71 -2.67
C LEU A 286 -10.39 12.71 -1.36
N ASP A 287 -9.93 11.90 -0.42
CA ASP A 287 -10.53 11.82 0.91
C ASP A 287 -9.54 12.37 1.94
N GLU A 288 -10.09 12.90 3.04
CA GLU A 288 -9.32 13.01 4.27
C GLU A 288 -9.02 11.60 4.77
N SER A 289 -7.88 11.43 5.44
CA SER A 289 -7.61 10.17 6.14
C SER A 289 -8.77 9.84 7.09
N PRO A 290 -9.30 8.60 7.08
CA PRO A 290 -10.31 8.19 8.04
C PRO A 290 -9.73 8.06 9.47
N TRP A 291 -8.41 8.08 9.60
CA TRP A 291 -7.71 8.06 10.87
C TRP A 291 -7.64 9.46 11.47
N ASP A 292 -8.18 9.58 12.68
CA ASP A 292 -8.16 10.82 13.44
C ASP A 292 -6.73 11.35 13.67
N GLY A 293 -6.57 12.66 13.52
CA GLY A 293 -5.29 13.37 13.67
C GLY A 293 -4.30 13.21 12.50
N VAL A 294 -4.70 12.57 11.40
CA VAL A 294 -3.90 12.50 10.17
C VAL A 294 -4.43 13.52 9.17
N GLU A 295 -3.68 14.60 8.96
CA GLU A 295 -4.05 15.72 8.08
C GLU A 295 -3.68 15.49 6.60
N GLU A 296 -3.18 14.31 6.26
CA GLU A 296 -2.77 13.98 4.89
C GLU A 296 -3.99 13.55 4.06
N LEU A 297 -4.14 14.15 2.88
CA LEU A 297 -5.13 13.71 1.90
C LEU A 297 -4.62 12.49 1.16
N GLY A 298 -5.52 11.56 0.90
CA GLY A 298 -5.19 10.32 0.23
C GLY A 298 -6.34 9.72 -0.54
N LEU A 299 -6.03 8.60 -1.17
CA LEU A 299 -6.99 7.75 -1.85
C LEU A 299 -6.77 6.30 -1.41
N GLU A 300 -7.77 5.74 -0.73
CA GLU A 300 -7.77 4.33 -0.35
C GLU A 300 -8.06 3.42 -1.54
N LEU A 301 -7.24 2.38 -1.67
CA LEU A 301 -7.38 1.29 -2.63
C LEU A 301 -7.62 -0.01 -1.86
N SER A 302 -8.65 -0.75 -2.24
CA SER A 302 -9.05 -2.00 -1.56
C SER A 302 -9.74 -2.96 -2.49
N LEU A 303 -9.93 -4.21 -2.05
CA LEU A 303 -10.68 -5.20 -2.85
C LEU A 303 -12.15 -4.80 -3.00
N SER A 304 -12.71 -5.01 -4.20
CA SER A 304 -14.12 -4.81 -4.50
C SER A 304 -14.92 -6.07 -4.20
N ARG A 305 -15.96 -5.94 -3.36
CA ARG A 305 -16.95 -7.01 -3.11
C ARG A 305 -17.80 -7.34 -4.34
N ARG A 306 -17.83 -6.45 -5.34
CA ARG A 306 -18.54 -6.62 -6.61
C ARG A 306 -17.59 -6.28 -7.76
N PRO A 307 -16.65 -7.18 -8.11
CA PRO A 307 -15.72 -6.94 -9.20
C PRO A 307 -16.52 -6.74 -10.49
N LYS A 308 -16.23 -5.66 -11.23
CA LYS A 308 -16.77 -5.50 -12.58
C LYS A 308 -15.76 -6.11 -13.53
N LEU A 309 -16.19 -7.02 -14.40
CA LEU A 309 -15.34 -7.74 -15.37
C LEU A 309 -14.38 -6.82 -16.14
N ALA A 310 -14.77 -5.57 -16.43
CA ALA A 310 -13.97 -4.60 -17.18
C ALA A 310 -13.14 -3.59 -16.35
N ALA A 311 -13.33 -3.50 -15.02
CA ALA A 311 -12.69 -2.47 -14.17
C ALA A 311 -11.76 -3.06 -13.09
N GLY A 312 -11.53 -4.37 -13.12
CA GLY A 312 -10.72 -5.07 -12.13
C GLY A 312 -11.44 -5.34 -10.80
N GLY A 313 -10.70 -5.96 -9.89
CA GLY A 313 -11.12 -6.31 -8.53
C GLY A 313 -10.77 -5.26 -7.49
N ILE A 314 -10.20 -4.11 -7.84
CA ILE A 314 -9.82 -3.05 -6.90
C ILE A 314 -10.79 -1.85 -6.97
N LYS A 315 -11.31 -1.44 -5.82
CA LYS A 315 -12.03 -0.19 -5.60
C LYS A 315 -11.02 0.97 -5.53
N GLY A 316 -11.34 2.09 -6.17
CA GLY A 316 -10.52 3.31 -6.11
C GLY A 316 -9.61 3.54 -7.32
N LEU A 317 -9.29 2.51 -8.13
CA LEU A 317 -8.42 2.66 -9.31
C LEU A 317 -8.86 3.77 -10.27
N ARG A 318 -10.16 3.84 -10.56
CA ARG A 318 -10.69 4.90 -11.43
C ARG A 318 -10.53 6.29 -10.82
N ARG A 319 -10.64 6.43 -9.49
CA ARG A 319 -10.39 7.69 -8.79
C ARG A 319 -8.91 8.06 -8.87
N LEU A 320 -8.00 7.09 -8.72
CA LEU A 320 -6.56 7.30 -8.87
C LEU A 320 -6.23 7.81 -10.28
N TRP A 321 -6.86 7.21 -11.29
CA TRP A 321 -6.71 7.63 -12.68
C TRP A 321 -7.19 9.07 -12.92
N VAL A 322 -8.40 9.40 -12.47
CA VAL A 322 -8.95 10.76 -12.59
C VAL A 322 -8.09 11.77 -11.84
N LEU A 323 -7.66 11.44 -10.63
CA LEU A 323 -6.77 12.26 -9.82
C LEU A 323 -5.47 12.57 -10.58
N CYS A 324 -4.80 11.55 -11.11
CA CYS A 324 -3.54 11.75 -11.84
C CYS A 324 -3.74 12.56 -13.13
N ARG A 325 -4.87 12.36 -13.83
CA ARG A 325 -5.23 13.18 -14.99
C ARG A 325 -5.44 14.65 -14.62
N CYS A 326 -6.22 14.93 -13.58
CA CYS A 326 -6.44 16.29 -13.10
C CYS A 326 -5.12 16.98 -12.71
N MET A 327 -4.18 16.26 -12.12
CA MET A 327 -2.86 16.80 -11.79
C MET A 327 -2.00 17.07 -13.02
N ALA A 328 -2.17 16.29 -14.09
CA ALA A 328 -1.43 16.44 -15.35
C ALA A 328 -2.06 17.46 -16.33
N LEU A 329 -3.25 18.00 -16.06
CA LEU A 329 -3.90 18.96 -16.96
C LEU A 329 -3.12 20.28 -17.06
N GLU A 330 -3.12 20.86 -18.26
CA GLU A 330 -2.72 22.25 -18.42
C GLU A 330 -3.68 23.18 -17.69
N GLU A 331 -3.20 24.35 -17.28
CA GLU A 331 -4.00 25.27 -16.48
C GLU A 331 -5.28 25.73 -17.19
N ALA A 332 -5.22 25.98 -18.51
CA ALA A 332 -6.41 26.34 -19.29
C ALA A 332 -7.49 25.25 -19.28
N GLN A 333 -7.08 23.98 -19.39
CA GLN A 333 -7.97 22.83 -19.39
C GLN A 333 -8.57 22.59 -18.00
N TRP A 334 -7.75 22.72 -16.96
CA TRP A 334 -8.19 22.64 -15.57
C TRP A 334 -9.26 23.69 -15.27
N GLN A 335 -9.03 24.95 -15.65
CA GLN A 335 -10.01 26.02 -15.44
C GLN A 335 -11.29 25.77 -16.24
N ALA A 336 -11.19 25.36 -17.51
CA ALA A 336 -12.36 25.04 -18.34
C ALA A 336 -13.22 23.91 -17.75
N ALA A 337 -12.61 22.90 -17.14
CA ALA A 337 -13.35 21.82 -16.47
C ALA A 337 -14.08 22.28 -15.19
N LEU A 338 -13.63 23.38 -14.57
CA LEU A 338 -14.21 23.92 -13.34
C LEU A 338 -15.30 24.98 -13.56
N THR A 339 -15.34 25.65 -14.72
CA THR A 339 -16.28 26.74 -14.98
C THR A 339 -17.71 26.28 -15.33
N GLY A 340 -17.90 25.02 -15.72
CA GLY A 340 -19.21 24.46 -16.05
C GLY A 340 -20.10 24.22 -14.83
N PRO A 341 -21.42 23.99 -15.02
CA PRO A 341 -22.38 23.79 -13.93
C PRO A 341 -22.19 22.48 -13.15
N LYS A 342 -21.37 21.56 -13.68
CA LYS A 342 -21.15 20.21 -13.13
C LYS A 342 -19.66 19.81 -13.15
N PRO A 343 -18.80 20.48 -12.36
CA PRO A 343 -17.36 20.27 -12.42
C PRO A 343 -16.96 18.83 -12.04
N ARG A 344 -17.67 18.19 -11.12
CA ARG A 344 -17.40 16.79 -10.74
C ARG A 344 -17.68 15.80 -11.88
N GLU A 345 -18.78 15.99 -12.62
CA GLU A 345 -19.10 15.15 -13.77
C GLU A 345 -18.11 15.39 -14.91
N ALA A 346 -17.73 16.65 -15.16
CA ALA A 346 -16.75 17.02 -16.18
C ALA A 346 -15.37 16.39 -15.90
N LEU A 347 -14.85 16.52 -14.68
CA LEU A 347 -13.60 15.87 -14.28
C LEU A 347 -13.74 14.34 -14.22
N GLY A 348 -14.88 13.83 -13.75
CA GLY A 348 -15.15 12.39 -13.70
C GLY A 348 -15.24 11.73 -15.09
N ALA A 349 -15.66 12.51 -16.10
CA ALA A 349 -15.66 12.11 -17.50
C ALA A 349 -14.24 11.96 -18.06
N LEU A 350 -13.23 12.62 -17.48
CA LEU A 350 -11.82 12.33 -17.81
C LEU A 350 -11.44 10.87 -17.50
N GLY A 351 -12.20 10.18 -16.64
CA GLY A 351 -12.06 8.75 -16.35
C GLY A 351 -13.04 7.82 -17.10
N VAL A 352 -13.92 8.34 -17.95
CA VAL A 352 -14.87 7.55 -18.80
C VAL A 352 -14.65 7.77 -20.29
N ALA A 353 -14.24 8.99 -20.67
CA ALA A 353 -14.01 9.41 -22.03
C ALA A 353 -12.73 8.77 -22.58
N ALA A 354 -12.87 7.51 -22.98
CA ALA A 354 -12.17 6.97 -24.12
C ALA A 354 -12.89 7.43 -25.41
N GLU A 355 -12.94 8.74 -25.67
CA GLU A 355 -13.03 9.25 -27.04
C GLU A 355 -11.91 10.28 -27.23
N PRO A 356 -10.83 9.92 -27.92
CA PRO A 356 -9.73 10.84 -28.21
C PRO A 356 -10.18 11.78 -29.34
N GLY A 357 -10.60 12.97 -28.95
CA GLY A 357 -11.04 13.99 -29.88
C GLY A 357 -10.84 15.38 -29.32
N VAL A 358 -9.67 15.66 -28.75
CA VAL A 358 -8.92 16.94 -28.64
C VAL A 358 -7.76 16.64 -27.68
N GLY A 359 -6.52 16.64 -28.18
CA GLY A 359 -5.28 16.61 -27.38
C GLY A 359 -5.07 15.40 -26.48
N TRP A 360 -4.34 14.39 -26.96
CA TRP A 360 -3.85 13.27 -26.13
C TRP A 360 -2.56 13.61 -25.36
N GLU A 361 -2.16 14.89 -25.30
CA GLU A 361 -0.93 15.35 -24.64
C GLU A 361 -0.90 15.21 -23.09
N PRO A 362 -2.02 15.21 -22.33
CA PRO A 362 -1.97 14.98 -20.86
C PRO A 362 -1.99 13.50 -20.44
N GLY A 363 -2.17 12.56 -21.38
CA GLY A 363 -2.37 11.14 -21.10
C GLY A 363 -1.10 10.42 -20.61
N ALA A 364 0.06 10.74 -21.19
CA ALA A 364 1.35 10.19 -20.81
C ALA A 364 1.78 10.65 -19.40
N SER A 365 1.56 11.92 -19.06
CA SER A 365 1.88 12.48 -17.75
C SER A 365 1.03 11.88 -16.62
N ALA A 366 -0.26 11.64 -16.84
CA ALA A 366 -1.14 11.01 -15.85
C ALA A 366 -0.80 9.51 -15.61
N LEU A 367 -0.43 8.82 -16.69
CA LEU A 367 0.04 7.44 -16.66
C LEU A 367 1.34 7.32 -15.86
N GLN A 368 2.32 8.17 -16.16
CA GLN A 368 3.57 8.26 -15.43
C GLN A 368 3.34 8.61 -13.96
N LEU A 369 2.45 9.56 -13.67
CA LEU A 369 2.16 10.01 -12.31
C LEU A 369 1.50 8.91 -11.46
N SER A 370 0.55 8.16 -12.02
CA SER A 370 -0.08 7.04 -11.34
C SER A 370 0.86 5.86 -11.12
N LEU A 371 1.75 5.57 -12.08
CA LEU A 371 2.77 4.54 -11.90
C LEU A 371 3.84 4.94 -10.89
N ARG A 372 4.29 6.19 -10.96
CA ARG A 372 5.26 6.74 -10.01
C ARG A 372 4.71 6.71 -8.59
N SER A 373 3.44 7.04 -8.38
CA SER A 373 2.86 7.02 -7.04
C SER A 373 2.74 5.62 -6.47
N LEU A 374 2.35 4.63 -7.28
CA LEU A 374 2.35 3.23 -6.88
C LEU A 374 3.78 2.70 -6.62
N GLU A 375 4.77 3.14 -7.40
CA GLU A 375 6.19 2.81 -7.21
C GLU A 375 6.73 3.41 -5.91
N VAL A 376 6.46 4.68 -5.63
CA VAL A 376 6.84 5.35 -4.37
C VAL A 376 6.19 4.64 -3.18
N ARG A 377 4.88 4.38 -3.26
CA ARG A 377 4.14 3.70 -2.18
C ARG A 377 4.68 2.29 -1.92
N SER A 378 5.02 1.54 -2.98
CA SER A 378 5.63 0.21 -2.84
C SER A 378 7.05 0.28 -2.28
N ARG A 379 7.89 1.23 -2.72
CA ARG A 379 9.25 1.38 -2.19
C ARG A 379 9.28 1.78 -0.72
N ARG A 380 8.34 2.61 -0.27
CA ARG A 380 8.19 2.98 1.15
C ARG A 380 7.96 1.75 2.01
N LEU A 381 7.13 0.82 1.54
CA LEU A 381 6.84 -0.43 2.25
C LEU A 381 8.00 -1.43 2.12
N GLY A 382 8.32 -1.85 0.90
CA GLY A 382 9.22 -2.96 0.61
C GLY A 382 8.64 -3.89 -0.44
N SER A 383 9.48 -4.75 -1.03
CA SER A 383 9.02 -5.74 -2.01
C SER A 383 8.22 -6.86 -1.33
N LEU A 384 7.23 -7.43 -2.03
CA LEU A 384 6.46 -8.56 -1.50
C LEU A 384 7.36 -9.75 -1.13
N GLU A 385 8.40 -10.03 -1.92
CA GLU A 385 9.34 -11.12 -1.64
C GLU A 385 10.08 -10.88 -0.31
N ASP A 386 10.53 -9.66 -0.07
CA ASP A 386 11.20 -9.31 1.19
C ASP A 386 10.25 -9.40 2.38
N GLU A 387 9.02 -8.91 2.26
CA GLU A 387 8.05 -9.00 3.36
C GLU A 387 7.63 -10.46 3.64
N VAL A 388 7.50 -11.29 2.62
CA VAL A 388 7.27 -12.74 2.77
C VAL A 388 8.43 -13.40 3.50
N ARG A 389 9.68 -13.14 3.07
CA ARG A 389 10.88 -13.67 3.73
C ARG A 389 10.98 -13.23 5.18
N ARG A 390 10.69 -11.96 5.48
CA ARG A 390 10.69 -11.43 6.86
C ARG A 390 9.62 -12.09 7.72
N TYR A 391 8.41 -12.28 7.20
CA TYR A 391 7.33 -12.94 7.94
C TYR A 391 7.69 -14.39 8.27
N ASP A 392 8.14 -15.16 7.29
CA ASP A 392 8.50 -16.57 7.50
C ASP A 392 9.70 -16.71 8.45
N ALA A 393 10.67 -15.81 8.38
CA ALA A 393 11.77 -15.73 9.34
C ALA A 393 11.27 -15.40 10.76
N ALA A 394 10.30 -14.49 10.91
CA ALA A 394 9.70 -14.17 12.20
C ALA A 394 8.93 -15.35 12.80
N VAL A 395 8.19 -16.11 11.98
CA VAL A 395 7.54 -17.36 12.42
C VAL A 395 8.58 -18.39 12.87
N ALA A 396 9.66 -18.59 12.10
CA ALA A 396 10.74 -19.51 12.45
C ALA A 396 11.44 -19.10 13.77
N ALA A 397 11.52 -17.80 14.04
CA ALA A 397 12.03 -17.24 15.29
C ALA A 397 10.99 -17.22 16.44
N GLN A 398 9.82 -17.82 16.25
CA GLN A 398 8.72 -17.86 17.24
C GLN A 398 8.30 -16.47 17.74
N VAL A 399 8.32 -15.47 16.85
CA VAL A 399 7.73 -14.16 17.13
C VAL A 399 6.21 -14.31 17.20
N GLU A 400 5.58 -13.77 18.24
CA GLU A 400 4.14 -13.93 18.50
C GLU A 400 3.43 -12.58 18.68
N GLY A 401 2.10 -12.66 18.80
CA GLY A 401 1.23 -11.53 19.17
C GLY A 401 1.32 -10.37 18.18
N ILE A 402 1.37 -9.15 18.73
CA ILE A 402 1.34 -7.92 17.93
C ILE A 402 2.55 -7.79 17.00
N GLN A 403 3.72 -8.30 17.39
CA GLN A 403 4.94 -8.20 16.57
C GLN A 403 4.81 -8.99 15.28
N LEU A 404 4.33 -10.24 15.38
CA LEU A 404 4.03 -11.05 14.21
C LEU A 404 2.87 -10.43 13.40
N GLY A 405 1.90 -9.84 14.08
CA GLY A 405 0.80 -9.10 13.46
C GLY A 405 1.27 -7.91 12.61
N LEU A 406 2.26 -7.13 13.06
CA LEU A 406 2.85 -6.06 12.27
C LEU A 406 3.58 -6.60 11.03
N GLN A 407 4.26 -7.75 11.11
CA GLN A 407 4.85 -8.39 9.93
C GLN A 407 3.76 -8.88 8.96
N ARG A 408 2.64 -9.40 9.48
CA ARG A 408 1.47 -9.76 8.66
C ARG A 408 0.92 -8.56 7.90
N LEU A 409 0.78 -7.41 8.57
CA LEU A 409 0.28 -6.18 7.95
C LEU A 409 1.11 -5.82 6.70
N ARG A 410 2.45 -5.90 6.81
CA ARG A 410 3.35 -5.62 5.69
C ARG A 410 3.11 -6.57 4.50
N VAL A 411 2.94 -7.86 4.76
CA VAL A 411 2.61 -8.85 3.72
C VAL A 411 1.24 -8.57 3.09
N VAL A 412 0.24 -8.21 3.89
CA VAL A 412 -1.11 -7.87 3.41
C VAL A 412 -1.06 -6.65 2.49
N GLU A 413 -0.43 -5.57 2.94
CA GLU A 413 -0.29 -4.34 2.14
C GLU A 413 0.51 -4.58 0.86
N ALA A 414 1.61 -5.34 0.92
CA ALA A 414 2.42 -5.66 -0.26
C ALA A 414 1.65 -6.52 -1.29
N LYS A 415 0.86 -7.50 -0.83
CA LYS A 415 -0.04 -8.28 -1.70
C LYS A 415 -1.12 -7.42 -2.32
N LEU A 416 -1.71 -6.51 -1.54
CA LEU A 416 -2.74 -5.60 -2.04
C LEU A 416 -2.15 -4.63 -3.08
N LEU A 417 -0.96 -4.06 -2.84
CA LEU A 417 -0.27 -3.21 -3.82
C LEU A 417 0.07 -3.94 -5.11
N GLN A 418 0.56 -5.19 -5.03
CA GLN A 418 0.80 -6.01 -6.22
C GLN A 418 -0.51 -6.21 -7.02
N ARG A 419 -1.63 -6.47 -6.34
CA ARG A 419 -2.94 -6.58 -6.98
C ARG A 419 -3.43 -5.26 -7.58
N VAL A 420 -3.20 -4.14 -6.90
CA VAL A 420 -3.49 -2.79 -7.39
C VAL A 420 -2.79 -2.52 -8.72
N VAL A 421 -1.48 -2.79 -8.81
CA VAL A 421 -0.73 -2.59 -10.06
C VAL A 421 -1.27 -3.50 -11.17
N SER A 422 -1.53 -4.78 -10.86
CA SER A 422 -2.07 -5.74 -11.82
C SER A 422 -3.45 -5.30 -12.37
N ASP A 423 -4.39 -4.93 -11.51
CA ASP A 423 -5.74 -4.53 -11.93
C ASP A 423 -5.74 -3.15 -12.59
N TRP A 424 -4.84 -2.25 -12.19
CA TRP A 424 -4.63 -0.97 -12.87
C TRP A 424 -4.15 -1.18 -14.31
N LEU A 425 -3.23 -2.12 -14.54
CA LEU A 425 -2.75 -2.46 -15.89
C LEU A 425 -3.88 -3.03 -16.75
N ALA A 426 -4.67 -3.95 -16.20
CA ALA A 426 -5.82 -4.51 -16.90
C ALA A 426 -6.84 -3.43 -17.27
N MET A 427 -7.16 -2.53 -16.34
CA MET A 427 -8.06 -1.39 -16.58
C MET A 427 -7.51 -0.48 -17.69
N PHE A 428 -6.22 -0.20 -17.67
CA PHE A 428 -5.56 0.62 -18.68
C PHE A 428 -5.64 -0.04 -20.07
N VAL A 429 -5.28 -1.32 -20.16
CA VAL A 429 -5.35 -2.11 -21.40
C VAL A 429 -6.77 -2.11 -21.98
N GLU A 430 -7.77 -2.34 -21.16
CA GLU A 430 -9.18 -2.34 -21.58
C GLU A 430 -9.62 -0.97 -22.09
N SER A 431 -9.18 0.10 -21.42
CA SER A 431 -9.40 1.47 -21.89
C SER A 431 -8.80 1.68 -23.29
N CYS A 432 -7.60 1.16 -23.55
CA CYS A 432 -6.99 1.20 -24.87
C CYS A 432 -7.80 0.40 -25.91
N LYS A 433 -8.32 -0.79 -25.57
CA LYS A 433 -9.15 -1.59 -26.47
C LYS A 433 -10.43 -0.89 -26.86
N SER A 434 -11.08 -0.19 -25.94
CA SER A 434 -12.37 0.47 -26.21
C SER A 434 -12.28 1.70 -27.14
N SER A 435 -11.07 2.22 -27.35
CA SER A 435 -10.85 3.43 -28.15
C SER A 435 -10.64 3.09 -29.62
N ARG A 436 -11.57 3.51 -30.49
CA ARG A 436 -11.45 3.35 -31.96
C ARG A 436 -10.17 3.99 -32.53
N VAL A 437 -9.74 5.10 -31.94
CA VAL A 437 -8.51 5.82 -32.30
C VAL A 437 -7.25 5.01 -31.95
N LEU A 438 -7.28 4.24 -30.86
CA LEU A 438 -6.18 3.35 -30.48
C LEU A 438 -6.26 2.03 -31.27
N GLN A 439 -7.45 1.46 -31.47
CA GLN A 439 -7.61 0.23 -32.27
C GLN A 439 -7.00 0.31 -33.68
N ASP A 440 -7.12 1.46 -34.36
CA ASP A 440 -6.51 1.67 -35.69
C ASP A 440 -5.00 1.98 -35.63
N LYS A 441 -4.50 2.55 -34.52
CA LYS A 441 -3.13 3.09 -34.41
C LYS A 441 -2.17 2.24 -33.58
N THR A 442 -2.69 1.39 -32.72
CA THR A 442 -1.91 0.57 -31.79
C THR A 442 -2.19 -0.92 -31.99
N ARG A 443 -2.86 -1.34 -33.06
CA ARG A 443 -3.22 -2.75 -33.34
C ARG A 443 -2.05 -3.75 -33.15
N PRO A 444 -0.82 -3.48 -33.62
CA PRO A 444 0.34 -4.34 -33.35
C PRO A 444 0.76 -4.32 -31.88
N ALA A 445 0.84 -3.13 -31.27
CA ALA A 445 1.19 -2.94 -29.86
C ALA A 445 0.15 -3.51 -28.88
N MET A 446 -1.14 -3.47 -29.23
CA MET A 446 -2.24 -4.05 -28.47
C MET A 446 -2.24 -5.57 -28.57
N LYS A 447 -1.91 -6.13 -29.73
CA LYS A 447 -1.73 -7.58 -29.90
C LYS A 447 -0.47 -8.07 -29.18
N MET A 448 0.58 -7.26 -29.17
CA MET A 448 1.80 -7.50 -28.39
C MET A 448 1.54 -7.41 -26.89
N LEU A 449 0.80 -6.39 -26.42
CA LEU A 449 0.35 -6.24 -25.03
C LEU A 449 -0.58 -7.40 -24.61
N GLU A 450 -1.49 -7.84 -25.48
CA GLU A 450 -2.32 -9.02 -25.24
C GLU A 450 -1.47 -10.28 -25.10
N LEU A 451 -0.60 -10.60 -26.06
CA LEU A 451 0.31 -11.75 -26.01
C LEU A 451 1.28 -11.69 -24.81
N PHE A 452 1.70 -10.48 -24.43
CA PHE A 452 2.60 -10.22 -23.32
C PHE A 452 1.90 -10.30 -21.97
N LEU A 453 0.63 -9.89 -21.87
CA LEU A 453 -0.21 -10.00 -20.67
C LEU A 453 -0.94 -11.35 -20.56
N GLN A 454 -1.03 -12.15 -21.62
CA GLN A 454 -1.68 -13.46 -21.61
C GLN A 454 -1.13 -14.39 -20.51
N PRO A 455 0.19 -14.48 -20.25
CA PRO A 455 0.71 -15.25 -19.13
C PRO A 455 0.23 -14.73 -17.76
N PHE A 456 -0.02 -13.43 -17.62
CA PHE A 456 -0.37 -12.75 -16.35
C PHE A 456 -1.87 -12.83 -16.02
N LEU A 457 -2.72 -12.96 -17.05
CA LEU A 457 -4.16 -13.19 -16.90
C LEU A 457 -4.48 -14.63 -16.47
N PHE A 458 -3.54 -15.58 -16.66
CA PHE A 458 -3.74 -17.01 -16.42
C PHE A 458 -2.86 -17.61 -15.30
N TRP A 459 -1.78 -16.96 -14.84
CA TRP A 459 -0.98 -17.43 -13.70
C TRP A 459 -1.53 -16.95 -12.36
N GLU A 460 -1.54 -17.83 -11.35
CA GLU A 460 -1.56 -17.38 -9.95
C GLU A 460 -0.31 -16.52 -9.72
N LEU A 461 -0.51 -15.23 -9.45
CA LEU A 461 0.45 -14.11 -9.30
C LEU A 461 1.55 -14.28 -8.21
N GLY A 462 1.87 -15.50 -7.81
CA GLY A 462 2.71 -15.80 -6.65
C GLY A 462 4.23 -15.60 -6.84
N SER A 463 4.73 -15.32 -8.05
CA SER A 463 6.19 -15.33 -8.32
C SER A 463 6.76 -14.13 -9.08
N LEU A 464 5.98 -13.09 -9.38
CA LEU A 464 6.45 -11.94 -10.14
C LEU A 464 6.81 -10.76 -9.24
N ASP A 465 8.11 -10.43 -9.24
CA ASP A 465 8.68 -9.24 -8.59
C ASP A 465 8.02 -7.96 -9.11
N PHE A 466 7.62 -7.08 -8.18
CA PHE A 466 7.09 -5.75 -8.46
C PHE A 466 8.00 -4.97 -9.41
N ASN A 467 9.32 -5.08 -9.27
CA ASN A 467 10.26 -4.39 -10.17
C ASN A 467 10.22 -4.95 -11.59
N CYS A 468 10.02 -6.27 -11.74
CA CYS A 468 9.81 -6.91 -13.04
C CYS A 468 8.51 -6.42 -13.68
N LEU A 469 7.43 -6.34 -12.91
CA LEU A 469 6.15 -5.81 -13.39
C LEU A 469 6.30 -4.34 -13.81
N MET A 470 6.86 -3.49 -12.96
CA MET A 470 7.05 -2.05 -13.22
C MET A 470 8.01 -1.77 -14.39
N SER A 471 9.09 -2.52 -14.54
CA SER A 471 9.99 -2.44 -15.70
C SER A 471 9.25 -2.74 -17.00
N LYS A 472 8.38 -3.76 -16.98
CA LYS A 472 7.54 -4.12 -18.12
C LYS A 472 6.46 -3.07 -18.42
N VAL A 473 5.89 -2.44 -17.40
CA VAL A 473 4.97 -1.30 -17.60
C VAL A 473 5.70 -0.10 -18.20
N LYS A 474 6.90 0.22 -17.71
CA LYS A 474 7.73 1.29 -18.28
C LYS A 474 7.93 1.05 -19.77
N ASN A 475 8.33 -0.16 -20.17
CA ASN A 475 8.50 -0.54 -21.58
C ASN A 475 7.21 -0.38 -22.40
N PHE A 476 6.04 -0.59 -21.80
CA PHE A 476 4.76 -0.33 -22.45
C PHE A 476 4.44 1.17 -22.58
N VAL A 477 4.71 1.99 -21.55
CA VAL A 477 4.58 3.45 -21.62
C VAL A 477 5.46 3.98 -22.77
N ILE A 478 6.67 3.47 -22.88
CA ILE A 478 7.61 3.76 -23.96
C ILE A 478 7.04 3.36 -25.31
N LEU A 479 6.44 2.17 -25.45
CA LEU A 479 5.76 1.73 -26.67
C LEU A 479 4.57 2.65 -27.03
N SER A 480 3.83 3.15 -26.03
CA SER A 480 2.70 4.06 -26.26
C SER A 480 3.13 5.45 -26.73
N ILE A 481 4.25 5.98 -26.19
CA ILE A 481 4.88 7.23 -26.64
C ILE A 481 5.37 7.07 -28.08
N VAL A 482 5.92 5.91 -28.43
CA VAL A 482 6.45 5.63 -29.77
C VAL A 482 5.39 5.44 -30.84
N LEU A 483 4.19 5.00 -30.48
CA LEU A 483 3.05 4.99 -31.41
C LEU A 483 2.49 6.39 -31.69
N GLU A 484 2.74 7.37 -30.81
CA GLU A 484 2.44 8.77 -31.07
C GLU A 484 3.49 9.40 -31.99
N ASP A 485 4.78 9.15 -31.76
CA ASP A 485 5.87 9.68 -32.58
C ASP A 485 5.85 9.10 -34.03
N ALA A 486 5.52 7.81 -34.18
CA ALA A 486 5.29 7.17 -35.48
C ALA A 486 4.20 7.85 -36.33
N ARG A 487 3.29 8.58 -35.67
CA ARG A 487 2.17 9.28 -36.28
C ARG A 487 2.56 10.68 -36.78
N GLU A 488 3.47 11.36 -36.09
CA GLU A 488 4.04 12.63 -36.54
C GLU A 488 4.99 12.44 -37.72
N HIS A 489 5.75 11.34 -37.73
CA HIS A 489 6.82 11.09 -38.68
C HIS A 489 6.48 10.07 -39.79
N GLY A 490 5.30 9.45 -39.75
CA GLY A 490 4.67 8.79 -40.91
C GLY A 490 5.31 7.49 -41.43
N LYS A 491 6.10 6.76 -40.62
CA LYS A 491 6.65 5.45 -40.99
C LYS A 491 6.81 4.55 -39.76
N ALA A 492 5.91 3.59 -39.60
CA ALA A 492 6.19 2.38 -38.82
C ALA A 492 6.57 1.27 -39.79
N SER A 493 7.72 0.62 -39.60
CA SER A 493 8.14 -0.51 -40.42
C SER A 493 7.22 -1.73 -40.23
N SER A 494 7.21 -2.62 -41.22
CA SER A 494 6.34 -3.82 -41.27
C SER A 494 6.72 -4.94 -40.31
N ASP A 495 7.81 -4.79 -39.54
CA ASP A 495 8.30 -5.79 -38.59
C ASP A 495 8.59 -5.15 -37.20
N PRO A 496 7.70 -5.33 -36.20
CA PRO A 496 7.83 -4.73 -34.88
C PRO A 496 8.71 -5.56 -33.92
N SER A 497 9.59 -6.43 -34.41
CA SER A 497 10.46 -7.30 -33.59
C SER A 497 11.29 -6.52 -32.57
N TRP A 498 11.76 -5.33 -32.92
CA TRP A 498 12.50 -4.39 -32.05
C TRP A 498 11.73 -3.90 -30.82
N ALA A 499 10.40 -4.03 -30.80
CA ALA A 499 9.55 -3.60 -29.69
C ALA A 499 9.41 -4.66 -28.58
N GLN A 500 10.05 -5.83 -28.74
CA GLN A 500 10.07 -6.89 -27.74
C GLN A 500 11.40 -6.89 -26.97
N VAL A 501 11.36 -7.14 -25.66
CA VAL A 501 12.59 -7.49 -24.92
C VAL A 501 12.88 -8.97 -25.11
N TRP A 502 13.90 -9.29 -25.90
CA TRP A 502 14.31 -10.68 -26.13
C TRP A 502 15.08 -11.24 -24.93
N PRO A 503 15.05 -12.57 -24.68
CA PRO A 503 15.79 -13.20 -23.59
C PRO A 503 17.28 -12.87 -23.58
N CYS A 504 17.92 -12.77 -24.74
CA CYS A 504 19.31 -12.36 -24.90
C CYS A 504 19.57 -10.91 -24.44
N CYS A 505 18.63 -9.98 -24.66
CA CYS A 505 18.73 -8.60 -24.17
C CYS A 505 18.71 -8.56 -22.64
N ALA A 506 17.81 -9.32 -22.01
CA ALA A 506 17.76 -9.44 -20.55
C ALA A 506 19.03 -10.10 -19.99
N ALA A 507 19.54 -11.14 -20.63
CA ALA A 507 20.78 -11.82 -20.24
C ALA A 507 22.00 -10.90 -20.34
N LEU A 508 22.13 -10.13 -21.43
CA LEU A 508 23.22 -9.17 -21.60
C LEU A 508 23.15 -8.04 -20.57
N ALA A 509 21.96 -7.49 -20.34
CA ALA A 509 21.75 -6.46 -19.32
C ALA A 509 22.09 -6.96 -17.91
N GLN A 510 21.67 -8.18 -17.56
CA GLN A 510 22.03 -8.81 -16.28
C GLN A 510 23.54 -9.04 -16.18
N HIS A 511 24.18 -9.48 -17.27
CA HIS A 511 25.63 -9.69 -17.30
C HIS A 511 26.38 -8.37 -17.06
N VAL A 512 25.97 -7.28 -17.73
CA VAL A 512 26.54 -5.94 -17.51
C VAL A 512 26.31 -5.44 -16.09
N ALA A 513 25.09 -5.62 -15.55
CA ALA A 513 24.76 -5.20 -14.18
C ALA A 513 25.57 -5.96 -13.12
N THR A 514 25.88 -7.24 -13.37
CA THR A 514 26.69 -8.07 -12.47
C THR A 514 28.20 -7.88 -12.64
N HIS A 515 28.64 -7.34 -13.78
CA HIS A 515 30.05 -7.08 -14.11
C HIS A 515 30.25 -5.62 -14.55
N PRO A 516 29.99 -4.63 -13.66
CA PRO A 516 30.03 -3.22 -14.04
C PRO A 516 31.41 -2.75 -14.51
N GLU A 517 32.50 -3.42 -14.13
CA GLU A 517 33.87 -3.16 -14.61
C GLU A 517 34.05 -3.36 -16.12
N LEU A 518 33.11 -4.03 -16.79
CA LEU A 518 33.11 -4.16 -18.24
C LEU A 518 32.75 -2.85 -18.95
N VAL A 519 31.95 -1.99 -18.32
CA VAL A 519 31.40 -0.77 -18.94
C VAL A 519 31.73 0.52 -18.20
N ARG A 520 32.09 0.44 -16.92
CA ARG A 520 32.31 1.59 -16.05
C ARG A 520 33.39 2.53 -16.61
N ARG A 521 33.04 3.81 -16.73
CA ARG A 521 33.85 4.91 -17.28
C ARG A 521 34.28 4.72 -18.74
N ARG A 522 33.66 3.79 -19.47
CA ARG A 522 33.93 3.54 -20.90
C ARG A 522 32.84 4.14 -21.77
N ARG A 523 33.16 4.39 -23.04
CA ARG A 523 32.18 4.65 -24.10
C ARG A 523 31.59 3.34 -24.59
N VAL A 524 30.27 3.21 -24.46
CA VAL A 524 29.53 1.97 -24.76
C VAL A 524 28.56 2.23 -25.89
N PHE A 525 28.72 1.54 -27.02
CA PHE A 525 27.79 1.63 -28.15
C PHE A 525 27.00 0.33 -28.24
N GLU A 526 25.69 0.39 -28.44
CA GLU A 526 24.87 -0.82 -28.61
C GLU A 526 24.34 -0.90 -30.04
N LEU A 527 24.70 -1.97 -30.75
CA LEU A 527 24.15 -2.33 -32.07
C LEU A 527 22.82 -3.05 -31.89
N GLY A 528 21.78 -2.59 -32.60
CA GLY A 528 20.44 -3.18 -32.53
C GLY A 528 19.82 -2.94 -31.16
N ALA A 529 19.85 -1.67 -30.74
CA ALA A 529 19.48 -1.30 -29.40
C ALA A 529 18.03 -1.62 -29.05
N GLY A 530 17.10 -1.64 -30.01
CA GLY A 530 15.69 -1.93 -29.74
C GLY A 530 15.15 -0.98 -28.66
N LEU A 531 14.71 -1.55 -27.52
CA LEU A 531 14.26 -0.78 -26.34
C LEU A 531 15.39 -0.29 -25.40
N GLY A 532 16.65 -0.55 -25.74
CA GLY A 532 17.85 -0.03 -25.06
C GLY A 532 18.18 -0.69 -23.71
N VAL A 533 17.65 -1.89 -23.43
CA VAL A 533 17.77 -2.54 -22.11
C VAL A 533 19.24 -2.76 -21.68
N PRO A 534 20.13 -3.31 -22.52
CA PRO A 534 21.56 -3.43 -22.19
C PRO A 534 22.28 -2.09 -22.06
N SER A 535 22.02 -1.13 -22.94
CA SER A 535 22.55 0.24 -22.85
C SER A 535 22.19 0.94 -21.55
N ILE A 536 20.95 0.79 -21.09
CA ILE A 536 20.48 1.38 -19.83
C ILE A 536 21.15 0.70 -18.64
N ALA A 537 21.31 -0.63 -18.68
CA ALA A 537 22.10 -1.34 -17.68
C ALA A 537 23.55 -0.82 -17.66
N ALA A 538 24.14 -0.53 -18.83
CA ALA A 538 25.49 0.02 -18.93
C ALA A 538 25.60 1.45 -18.36
N ALA A 539 24.64 2.33 -18.67
CA ALA A 539 24.56 3.68 -18.11
C ALA A 539 24.41 3.63 -16.58
N LEU A 540 23.51 2.80 -16.06
CA LEU A 540 23.32 2.60 -14.61
C LEU A 540 24.55 1.97 -13.93
N ALA A 541 25.33 1.15 -14.64
CA ALA A 541 26.59 0.58 -14.17
C ALA A 541 27.76 1.59 -14.17
N GLY A 542 27.54 2.80 -14.71
CA GLY A 542 28.45 3.93 -14.69
C GLY A 542 29.30 4.05 -15.95
N ALA A 543 28.77 3.70 -17.13
CA ALA A 543 29.38 4.05 -18.42
C ALA A 543 29.62 5.57 -18.52
N ARG A 544 30.65 5.98 -19.26
CA ARG A 544 30.95 7.41 -19.47
C ARG A 544 30.02 8.04 -20.49
N ASP A 545 29.68 7.32 -21.56
CA ASP A 545 28.77 7.79 -22.60
C ASP A 545 28.18 6.54 -23.26
N VAL A 546 26.88 6.56 -23.52
CA VAL A 546 26.15 5.44 -24.11
C VAL A 546 25.49 5.89 -25.41
N LEU A 547 25.81 5.20 -26.51
CA LEU A 547 25.20 5.46 -27.82
C LEU A 547 24.37 4.26 -28.26
N LEU A 548 23.06 4.48 -28.34
CA LEU A 548 22.08 3.55 -28.87
C LEU A 548 22.11 3.61 -30.41
N LEU A 549 22.31 2.46 -31.07
CA LEU A 549 22.37 2.35 -32.52
C LEU A 549 21.32 1.36 -33.01
N ASP A 550 20.43 1.82 -33.89
CA ASP A 550 19.39 0.98 -34.48
C ASP A 550 19.02 1.53 -35.86
N ARG A 551 18.60 0.65 -36.77
CA ARG A 551 18.15 1.06 -38.11
C ARG A 551 16.77 1.70 -38.06
N GLU A 552 15.98 1.38 -37.02
CA GLU A 552 14.63 1.88 -36.83
C GLU A 552 14.62 3.13 -35.94
N PRO A 553 14.29 4.32 -36.48
CA PRO A 553 14.20 5.55 -35.69
C PRO A 553 13.26 5.45 -34.48
N LEU A 554 12.17 4.67 -34.61
CA LEU A 554 11.21 4.46 -33.53
C LEU A 554 11.79 3.66 -32.36
N ALA A 555 12.65 2.67 -32.62
CA ALA A 555 13.36 1.93 -31.58
C ALA A 555 14.28 2.87 -30.78
N LEU A 556 15.00 3.75 -31.46
CA LEU A 556 15.87 4.75 -30.82
C LEU A 556 15.09 5.74 -29.94
N HIS A 557 13.94 6.20 -30.40
CA HIS A 557 13.04 7.03 -29.59
C HIS A 557 12.57 6.27 -28.34
N CYS A 558 12.20 4.98 -28.48
CA CYS A 558 11.84 4.13 -27.35
C CYS A 558 12.99 4.05 -26.34
N ALA A 559 14.19 3.70 -26.80
CA ALA A 559 15.34 3.50 -25.95
C ALA A 559 15.75 4.79 -25.21
N ALA A 560 15.73 5.94 -25.89
CA ALA A 560 15.96 7.25 -25.28
C ALA A 560 14.89 7.58 -24.21
N SER A 561 13.61 7.34 -24.50
CA SER A 561 12.52 7.48 -23.52
C SER A 561 12.72 6.57 -22.31
N THR A 562 13.22 5.35 -22.54
CA THR A 562 13.54 4.41 -21.47
C THR A 562 14.64 4.96 -20.57
N ALA A 563 15.71 5.52 -21.15
CA ALA A 563 16.76 6.18 -20.38
C ALA A 563 16.21 7.34 -19.52
N ALA A 564 15.35 8.19 -20.10
CA ALA A 564 14.74 9.32 -19.39
C ALA A 564 13.88 8.88 -18.18
N VAL A 565 13.06 7.83 -18.34
CA VAL A 565 12.25 7.25 -17.24
C VAL A 565 13.12 6.70 -16.11
N HIS A 566 14.35 6.29 -16.42
CA HIS A 566 15.34 5.86 -15.45
C HIS A 566 16.18 7.02 -14.86
N ASN A 567 15.81 8.28 -15.14
CA ASN A 567 16.52 9.50 -14.73
C ASN A 567 17.96 9.58 -15.26
N LEU A 568 18.23 8.98 -16.41
CA LEU A 568 19.50 9.15 -17.10
C LEU A 568 19.46 10.40 -17.99
N PRO A 569 20.56 11.17 -18.09
CA PRO A 569 20.60 12.35 -18.95
C PRO A 569 20.59 11.93 -20.42
N VAL A 570 19.57 12.36 -21.16
CA VAL A 570 19.41 12.10 -22.59
C VAL A 570 19.86 13.33 -23.37
N ALA A 571 20.70 13.14 -24.39
CA ALA A 571 21.25 14.23 -25.18
C ALA A 571 21.23 13.92 -26.68
N SER A 572 21.28 14.98 -27.49
CA SER A 572 21.47 14.85 -28.94
C SER A 572 22.87 14.33 -29.26
N VAL A 573 23.00 13.57 -30.35
CA VAL A 573 24.29 13.03 -30.83
C VAL A 573 25.32 14.13 -31.03
N ASN A 574 24.88 15.33 -31.44
CA ASN A 574 25.73 16.48 -31.75
C ASN A 574 25.92 17.45 -30.56
N ASP A 575 25.39 17.13 -29.37
CA ASP A 575 25.52 17.99 -28.21
C ASP A 575 26.85 17.75 -27.50
N GLU A 576 27.84 18.60 -27.80
CA GLU A 576 29.17 18.57 -27.17
C GLU A 576 29.15 19.09 -25.71
N SER A 577 28.06 19.72 -25.27
CA SER A 577 27.90 20.25 -23.90
C SER A 577 27.27 19.24 -22.93
N ALA A 578 26.88 18.06 -23.44
CA ALA A 578 26.25 17.01 -22.65
C ALA A 578 27.15 16.53 -21.50
N ALA A 579 26.53 16.24 -20.36
CA ALA A 579 27.22 15.75 -19.17
C ALA A 579 27.88 14.37 -19.41
N ASP A 580 28.94 14.08 -18.66
CA ASP A 580 29.43 12.71 -18.50
C ASP A 580 28.26 11.81 -18.02
N ASN A 581 28.13 10.62 -18.61
CA ASN A 581 27.03 9.64 -18.47
C ASN A 581 25.77 9.93 -19.31
N ALA A 582 25.89 10.70 -20.40
CA ALA A 582 24.77 10.90 -21.33
C ALA A 582 24.42 9.63 -22.11
N VAL A 583 23.12 9.44 -22.36
CA VAL A 583 22.57 8.46 -23.30
C VAL A 583 22.14 9.20 -24.56
N ARG A 584 22.67 8.77 -25.71
CA ARG A 584 22.40 9.33 -27.04
C ARG A 584 21.87 8.23 -27.94
N ALA A 585 21.18 8.61 -29.00
CA ALA A 585 20.61 7.67 -29.95
C ALA A 585 20.86 8.13 -31.39
N ALA A 586 21.35 7.23 -32.25
CA ALA A 586 21.66 7.52 -33.65
C ALA A 586 21.19 6.41 -34.57
N VAL A 587 20.56 6.79 -35.70
CA VAL A 587 20.18 5.84 -36.74
C VAL A 587 21.44 5.21 -37.31
N TYR A 588 21.47 3.88 -37.33
CA TYR A 588 22.62 3.10 -37.77
C TYR A 588 22.16 1.80 -38.40
N ASP A 589 22.58 1.58 -39.64
CA ASP A 589 22.34 0.32 -40.34
C ASP A 589 23.66 -0.43 -40.44
N TRP A 590 23.75 -1.60 -39.78
CA TRP A 590 24.97 -2.41 -39.83
C TRP A 590 25.22 -3.04 -41.20
N ALA A 591 24.22 -3.12 -42.08
CA ALA A 591 24.42 -3.51 -43.48
C ALA A 591 25.08 -2.40 -44.30
N GLU A 592 24.91 -1.13 -43.89
CA GLU A 592 25.51 0.06 -44.49
C GLU A 592 26.27 0.90 -43.45
N PRO A 593 27.33 0.36 -42.82
CA PRO A 593 27.86 0.89 -41.57
C PRO A 593 28.48 2.28 -41.72
N GLN A 594 27.89 3.25 -41.01
CA GLN A 594 28.33 4.64 -40.97
C GLN A 594 29.55 4.83 -40.04
N ASN A 595 30.27 5.95 -40.21
CA ASN A 595 31.38 6.33 -39.34
C ASN A 595 30.96 7.43 -38.36
N PHE A 596 31.27 7.25 -37.09
CA PHE A 596 31.15 8.31 -36.07
C PHE A 596 32.50 9.00 -35.85
N ASN A 597 32.52 10.21 -35.29
CA ASN A 597 33.77 10.89 -34.91
C ASN A 597 34.36 10.35 -33.60
N VAL A 598 33.54 9.64 -32.82
CA VAL A 598 33.92 9.03 -31.55
C VAL A 598 33.94 7.50 -31.71
N ARG A 599 34.81 6.82 -30.96
CA ARG A 599 34.97 5.36 -31.01
C ARG A 599 34.43 4.69 -29.74
N ALA A 600 33.80 3.54 -29.93
CA ALA A 600 33.38 2.66 -28.85
C ALA A 600 34.60 2.01 -28.17
N GLU A 601 34.60 1.98 -26.85
CA GLU A 601 35.52 1.12 -26.08
C GLU A 601 34.88 -0.24 -25.79
N VAL A 602 33.54 -0.26 -25.77
CA VAL A 602 32.71 -1.46 -25.62
C VAL A 602 31.57 -1.39 -26.63
N VAL A 603 31.36 -2.48 -27.38
CA VAL A 603 30.19 -2.66 -28.23
C VAL A 603 29.28 -3.73 -27.60
N LEU A 604 28.01 -3.41 -27.39
CA LEU A 604 26.97 -4.33 -26.97
C LEU A 604 26.16 -4.77 -28.20
N ALA A 605 25.77 -6.04 -28.23
CA ALA A 605 25.02 -6.62 -29.35
C ALA A 605 24.20 -7.82 -28.88
N SER A 606 22.94 -7.62 -28.50
CA SER A 606 22.07 -8.72 -28.04
C SER A 606 21.04 -9.17 -29.08
N GLU A 607 20.62 -8.32 -30.01
CA GLU A 607 19.50 -8.59 -30.92
C GLU A 607 19.91 -8.42 -32.39
N VAL A 608 21.02 -9.04 -32.77
CA VAL A 608 21.66 -8.81 -34.08
C VAL A 608 22.09 -10.08 -34.82
N LEU A 609 21.96 -11.26 -34.20
CA LEU A 609 22.38 -12.54 -34.79
C LEU A 609 21.18 -13.33 -35.34
N TYR A 610 20.56 -12.84 -36.41
CA TYR A 610 19.40 -13.50 -37.02
C TYR A 610 19.79 -14.60 -38.01
N ASP A 611 20.80 -14.34 -38.85
CA ASP A 611 21.36 -15.32 -39.78
C ASP A 611 22.89 -15.17 -39.95
N CYS A 612 23.49 -16.07 -40.74
CA CYS A 612 24.94 -16.13 -40.92
C CYS A 612 25.54 -14.97 -41.73
N ARG A 613 24.76 -14.29 -42.57
CA ARG A 613 25.21 -13.12 -43.34
C ARG A 613 25.20 -11.89 -42.45
N GLU A 614 24.11 -11.69 -41.70
CA GLU A 614 24.00 -10.56 -40.77
C GLU A 614 25.06 -10.63 -39.66
N ALA A 615 25.44 -11.84 -39.20
CA ALA A 615 26.53 -12.01 -38.25
C ALA A 615 27.88 -11.43 -38.75
N GLN A 616 28.15 -11.50 -40.06
CA GLN A 616 29.35 -10.91 -40.66
C GLN A 616 29.25 -9.37 -40.69
N ASP A 617 28.10 -8.84 -41.08
CA ASP A 617 27.86 -7.40 -41.15
C ASP A 617 27.95 -6.74 -39.76
N VAL A 618 27.38 -7.40 -38.74
CA VAL A 618 27.49 -7.00 -37.33
C VAL A 618 28.94 -6.98 -36.86
N ALA A 619 29.73 -8.00 -37.22
CA ALA A 619 31.15 -8.04 -36.86
C ALA A 619 31.93 -6.89 -37.52
N VAL A 620 31.65 -6.60 -38.79
CA VAL A 620 32.27 -5.46 -39.51
C VAL A 620 31.84 -4.14 -38.88
N ALA A 621 30.57 -3.97 -38.57
CA ALA A 621 30.04 -2.78 -37.90
C ALA A 621 30.71 -2.56 -36.54
N ALA A 622 30.77 -3.59 -35.69
CA ALA A 622 31.41 -3.52 -34.38
C ALA A 622 32.90 -3.12 -34.49
N LEU A 623 33.65 -3.71 -35.42
CA LEU A 623 35.05 -3.36 -35.67
C LEU A 623 35.23 -1.90 -36.13
N ARG A 624 34.32 -1.41 -36.99
CA ARG A 624 34.32 -0.01 -37.44
C ARG A 624 34.03 0.95 -36.30
N LEU A 625 33.04 0.66 -35.46
CA LEU A 625 32.71 1.48 -34.29
C LEU A 625 33.87 1.58 -33.30
N MET A 626 34.67 0.52 -33.16
CA MET A 626 35.89 0.50 -32.35
C MET A 626 37.10 1.13 -33.04
N GLY A 627 37.06 1.33 -34.36
CA GLY A 627 38.15 1.94 -35.14
C GLY A 627 39.42 1.10 -35.22
N GLY A 628 39.31 -0.22 -35.08
CA GLY A 628 40.45 -1.15 -35.10
C GLY A 628 41.38 -1.10 -33.87
N GLY A 629 40.98 -0.40 -32.79
CA GLY A 629 41.70 -0.34 -31.52
C GLY A 629 41.40 -1.51 -30.56
N GLN A 630 42.05 -1.52 -29.39
CA GLN A 630 41.76 -2.46 -28.29
C GLN A 630 40.41 -2.11 -27.64
N GLY A 631 39.33 -2.72 -28.13
CA GLY A 631 37.98 -2.60 -27.59
C GLY A 631 37.39 -3.97 -27.27
N ARG A 632 36.20 -4.01 -26.64
CA ARG A 632 35.51 -5.27 -26.35
C ARG A 632 34.15 -5.31 -27.01
N VAL A 633 33.76 -6.48 -27.49
CA VAL A 633 32.39 -6.73 -27.98
C VAL A 633 31.73 -7.76 -27.06
N LEU A 634 30.59 -7.40 -26.50
CA LEU A 634 29.75 -8.31 -25.72
C LEU A 634 28.54 -8.66 -26.58
N ILE A 635 28.48 -9.92 -27.01
CA ILE A 635 27.39 -10.42 -27.85
C ILE A 635 26.58 -11.43 -27.06
N ALA A 636 25.25 -11.34 -27.11
CA ALA A 636 24.37 -12.35 -26.55
C ALA A 636 23.67 -13.15 -27.67
N ASP A 637 23.79 -14.48 -27.62
CA ASP A 637 23.14 -15.36 -28.60
C ASP A 637 21.64 -15.53 -28.27
N PRO A 638 20.72 -15.25 -29.22
CA PRO A 638 19.28 -15.41 -29.00
C PRO A 638 18.85 -16.86 -28.67
N ARG A 639 19.63 -17.89 -29.02
CA ARG A 639 19.27 -19.31 -28.79
C ARG A 639 19.70 -19.83 -27.42
N SER A 640 20.91 -19.47 -26.98
CA SER A 640 21.47 -19.95 -25.71
C SER A 640 21.38 -18.93 -24.57
N SER A 641 21.10 -17.65 -24.87
CA SER A 641 21.22 -16.52 -23.95
C SER A 641 22.60 -16.40 -23.29
N ALA A 642 23.62 -17.06 -23.86
CA ALA A 642 25.00 -16.96 -23.40
C ALA A 642 25.61 -15.64 -23.87
N VAL A 643 26.35 -14.97 -22.98
CA VAL A 643 27.10 -13.75 -23.30
C VAL A 643 28.53 -14.14 -23.66
N ILE A 644 28.92 -13.80 -24.89
CA ILE A 644 30.26 -13.99 -25.42
C ILE A 644 30.98 -12.65 -25.33
N VAL A 645 32.13 -12.64 -24.65
CA VAL A 645 33.03 -11.48 -24.57
C VAL A 645 34.20 -11.71 -25.53
N ALA A 646 34.25 -10.93 -26.60
CA ALA A 646 35.38 -10.88 -27.53
C ALA A 646 36.19 -9.60 -27.30
N GLY A 647 37.53 -9.69 -27.40
CA GLY A 647 38.44 -8.57 -27.12
C GLY A 647 39.58 -8.46 -28.11
#